data_AF-A0A1F6MQC3-F1
#
_entry.id   AF-A0A1F6MQC3-F1
#
_cell.length_a   1.000
_cell.length_b   1.000
_cell.length_c   1.000
_cell.angle_alpha   90.00
_cell.angle_beta   90.00
_cell.angle_gamma   90.00
#
_symmetry.space_group_name_H-M   'P 1'
#
loop_
_entity.id
_entity.type
_entity.pdbx_description
1 polymer ?
#
loop_
_entity_poly.entity_id
_entity_poly.type
_entity_poly.pdbx_seq_one_letter_code
_entity_poly.pdbx_strand_id
1 'polypeptide(L)'
;MRRGERAERPEQPILEEAGEPLGSEDRLDQAYETADRFLERKYSAGKETLDQLWDERYAGNPTTFFDKQHAQKLREMDPTDRLLLLSYAAYSLESTPAMMEGYLKAFPEDLDAIMRIFRLSGNRAASSFDFFLYSLAAPQMVEHDASIQDASGIQQYREMSERRQGAPTVLLNGYHNLGNENYKEFGKGAEGIREVLQEASKLSMTGEYVIDPNKMFTSEFEEMSDADKAKLLRTTIAELHTSLLFDETFNSCFTRERVAEDKRRALAQGGESDYFVKMPRHNPAHSMIYGTYQPISVFDLDQSFFQREMDSTADIGGSIEEYPYHRLLLSAVERLGTVEAGSGESVDLIVDFWNKNRNPIFGNTVADALSRLNPNRAASRLLELLRKEKENKNPLAAILCRLEFGQIDISEDGVKYLERLYDLGEYNNPDFFVQRLTASGQMGIFGEDRILQKFFHLGDLSSDERKVKAAVLDFTLEQFFSLPVPEGTEEKKVQEEIMEEFKQNYFAFYDDEFFKETGVRFNNLSFREQAWFMRFVLHGTEQEQKKALNLVKEYGEAGLKTFLSLELDTGAGDKIFAIAEKFKGEAAEKIFRKYEAIAHLGNEIEIAVQEFFVARGRADQVSGERVTQEIIKRAGRILANFADMEASDAALDDIDRELDNIKEDAVMFSSIFKTAFKGKEDIDFADVRGLDFSRIPIADLSDEEKKDMLGISKANWLPRGAAGKGVVEEFERTLRSGKDVEFSVLKKDGKVLSFTRFDRIRDESGRIVPDRKYWGSFNVDPQYRGSAVGEAMLQNAVEREAEDYVLEATVSPKIVVGTDYVEKRGFRITDVLPNYDNSGETFFEIILDKKRNPEFATKDAAFSQDRIISMYESLYKGRSLDELLERDVIVARFDVDTELDPALAATERLIKEGYAGARYFTDPKNEHARYWVFERRMAEEAEEKEAA
;
A
#
# COMPACT_ATOMS: atom_id res chain seq x y z
N MET A 1 12.32 3.35 28.51
CA MET A 1 12.51 3.68 29.94
C MET A 1 11.59 2.84 30.84
N ARG A 2 11.94 1.57 31.14
CA ARG A 2 11.28 0.79 32.21
C ARG A 2 12.31 0.51 33.32
N ARG A 3 12.02 1.02 34.51
CA ARG A 3 12.60 0.71 35.84
C ARG A 3 14.06 0.18 35.84
N GLY A 4 15.02 1.09 35.71
CA GLY A 4 16.40 0.87 36.14
C GLY A 4 16.85 2.14 36.85
N GLU A 5 17.07 2.02 38.16
CA GLU A 5 17.71 3.00 39.06
C GLU A 5 17.41 4.48 38.77
N ARG A 6 16.43 5.05 39.49
CA ARG A 6 16.35 6.52 39.64
C ARG A 6 17.68 6.93 40.29
N ALA A 7 18.61 7.48 39.50
CA ALA A 7 19.66 8.29 40.07
C ALA A 7 18.98 9.31 40.99
N GLU A 8 19.37 9.34 42.26
CA GLU A 8 18.88 10.35 43.20
C GLU A 8 19.22 11.71 42.59
N ARG A 9 18.20 12.39 42.05
CA ARG A 9 18.39 13.78 41.63
C ARG A 9 18.76 14.54 42.90
N PRO A 10 19.83 15.36 42.88
CA PRO A 10 20.15 16.19 44.03
C PRO A 10 18.90 16.97 44.45
N GLU A 11 18.64 17.07 45.75
CA GLU A 11 17.56 17.92 46.27
C GLU A 11 17.74 19.32 45.71
N GLN A 12 16.89 19.68 44.74
CA GLN A 12 16.93 21.01 44.15
C GLN A 12 16.31 21.99 45.17
N PRO A 13 16.88 23.19 45.32
CA PRO A 13 16.36 24.19 46.25
C PRO A 13 15.03 24.77 45.74
N ILE A 14 13.93 24.07 46.00
CA ILE A 14 12.57 24.48 45.63
C ILE A 14 12.14 25.66 46.51
N LEU A 15 11.53 26.70 45.92
CA LEU A 15 10.93 27.83 46.65
C LEU A 15 9.99 27.30 47.77
N GLU A 16 10.22 27.70 49.03
CA GLU A 16 9.35 27.35 50.16
C GLU A 16 8.24 28.38 50.34
N GLU A 17 7.07 27.95 50.82
CA GLU A 17 5.96 28.82 51.18
C GLU A 17 6.42 29.89 52.18
N ALA A 18 6.34 31.15 51.77
CA ALA A 18 6.72 32.26 52.63
C ALA A 18 5.88 33.50 52.31
N GLY A 19 4.70 33.60 52.93
CA GLY A 19 3.83 34.77 52.90
C GLY A 19 2.36 34.39 53.18
N GLU A 20 1.60 35.30 53.81
CA GLU A 20 0.14 35.17 53.88
C GLU A 20 -0.45 35.46 52.48
N PRO A 21 -1.31 34.57 51.93
CA PRO A 21 -1.90 34.79 50.61
C PRO A 21 -2.84 36.01 50.61
N LEU A 22 -2.89 36.73 49.49
CA LEU A 22 -3.91 37.75 49.23
C LEU A 22 -5.33 37.17 49.39
N GLY A 23 -6.30 38.03 49.70
CA GLY A 23 -7.72 37.65 49.68
C GLY A 23 -8.12 37.11 48.30
N SER A 24 -8.99 36.10 48.25
CA SER A 24 -9.27 35.34 47.02
C SER A 24 -9.87 36.17 45.87
N GLU A 25 -10.62 37.23 46.16
CA GLU A 25 -11.20 38.12 45.13
C GLU A 25 -10.13 39.04 44.53
N ASP A 26 -9.39 39.78 45.37
CA ASP A 26 -8.31 40.67 44.91
C ASP A 26 -7.25 39.92 44.10
N ARG A 27 -6.99 38.65 44.46
CA ARG A 27 -6.06 37.77 43.74
C ARG A 27 -6.52 37.45 42.31
N LEU A 28 -7.81 37.16 42.11
CA LEU A 28 -8.35 36.83 40.79
C LEU A 28 -8.37 38.05 39.86
N ASP A 29 -8.73 39.23 40.39
CA ASP A 29 -8.72 40.47 39.61
C ASP A 29 -7.29 40.82 39.16
N GLN A 30 -6.31 40.71 40.06
CA GLN A 30 -4.89 40.91 39.73
C GLN A 30 -4.40 39.89 38.68
N ALA A 31 -4.77 38.61 38.83
CA ALA A 31 -4.41 37.56 37.88
C ALA A 31 -4.98 37.83 36.48
N TYR A 32 -6.20 38.35 36.38
CA TYR A 32 -6.82 38.69 35.10
C TYR A 32 -6.14 39.88 34.43
N GLU A 33 -5.89 40.95 35.17
CA GLU A 33 -5.13 42.10 34.67
C GLU A 33 -3.72 41.68 34.21
N THR A 34 -3.06 40.81 34.99
CA THR A 34 -1.73 40.28 34.68
C THR A 34 -1.75 39.45 33.40
N ALA A 35 -2.75 38.58 33.22
CA ALA A 35 -2.93 37.76 32.02
C ALA A 35 -3.13 38.62 30.77
N ASP A 36 -3.98 39.65 30.84
CA ASP A 36 -4.25 40.54 29.72
C ASP A 36 -2.99 41.35 29.34
N ARG A 37 -2.31 41.93 30.33
CA ARG A 37 -1.03 42.64 30.12
C ARG A 37 0.07 41.73 29.59
N PHE A 38 0.13 40.47 30.04
CA PHE A 38 1.08 39.48 29.53
C PHE A 38 0.84 39.21 28.05
N LEU A 39 -0.40 38.98 27.64
CA LEU A 39 -0.73 38.74 26.24
C LEU A 39 -0.36 39.94 25.36
N GLU A 40 -0.67 41.18 25.79
CA GLU A 40 -0.26 42.39 25.07
C GLU A 40 1.26 42.56 24.96
N ARG A 41 1.97 42.32 26.07
CA ARG A 41 3.40 42.56 26.15
C ARG A 41 4.22 41.46 25.48
N LYS A 42 3.78 40.21 25.55
CA LYS A 42 4.46 39.08 24.92
C LYS A 42 4.59 39.23 23.40
N TYR A 43 3.58 39.77 22.72
CA TYR A 43 3.64 40.02 21.28
C TYR A 43 4.48 41.24 20.89
N SER A 44 4.72 42.16 21.83
CA SER A 44 5.53 43.38 21.60
C SER A 44 6.97 43.27 22.12
N ALA A 45 7.24 42.37 23.06
CA ALA A 45 8.57 42.07 23.55
C ALA A 45 9.33 41.20 22.54
N GLY A 46 10.23 41.81 21.77
CA GLY A 46 11.19 41.06 20.95
C GLY A 46 12.14 40.22 21.81
N LYS A 47 12.79 39.23 21.19
CA LYS A 47 13.79 38.36 21.84
C LYS A 47 14.86 39.18 22.59
N GLU A 48 15.33 40.29 21.99
CA GLU A 48 16.32 41.19 22.61
C GLU A 48 15.85 41.77 23.96
N THR A 49 14.57 42.12 24.08
CA THR A 49 14.00 42.63 25.34
C THR A 49 13.97 41.55 26.42
N LEU A 50 13.63 40.32 26.04
CA LEU A 50 13.63 39.18 26.96
C LEU A 50 15.05 38.82 27.38
N ASP A 51 15.99 38.76 26.43
CA ASP A 51 17.41 38.48 26.70
C ASP A 51 18.00 39.58 27.61
N GLN A 52 17.67 40.86 27.39
CA GLN A 52 18.10 41.94 28.28
C GLN A 52 17.53 41.79 29.70
N LEU A 53 16.21 41.56 29.84
CA LEU A 53 15.58 41.34 31.14
C LEU A 53 16.17 40.12 31.86
N TRP A 54 16.57 39.10 31.09
CA TRP A 54 17.17 37.87 31.58
C TRP A 54 18.62 38.07 32.04
N ASP A 55 19.48 38.61 31.18
CA ASP A 55 20.92 38.79 31.42
C ASP A 55 21.21 39.75 32.57
N GLU A 56 20.40 40.80 32.72
CA GLU A 56 20.50 41.73 33.86
C GLU A 56 20.24 41.03 35.22
N ARG A 57 19.63 39.84 35.23
CA ARG A 57 19.01 39.28 36.45
C ARG A 57 19.40 37.83 36.81
N TYR A 58 19.67 36.95 35.84
CA TYR A 58 19.78 35.49 36.06
C TYR A 58 21.04 34.82 35.47
N ALA A 59 22.07 35.59 35.09
CA ALA A 59 23.42 35.11 34.75
C ALA A 59 23.51 33.94 33.73
N GLY A 60 22.53 33.82 32.83
CA GLY A 60 22.54 32.86 31.73
C GLY A 60 22.13 31.42 32.06
N ASN A 61 21.74 31.09 33.30
CA ASN A 61 21.19 29.76 33.62
C ASN A 61 19.68 29.84 33.97
N PRO A 62 18.78 29.36 33.08
CA PRO A 62 17.34 29.34 33.28
C PRO A 62 16.83 28.68 34.56
N THR A 63 17.52 27.66 35.06
CA THR A 63 17.10 27.00 36.31
C THR A 63 17.25 27.87 37.53
N THR A 64 18.17 28.85 37.51
CA THR A 64 18.39 29.75 38.65
C THR A 64 17.18 30.64 38.93
N PHE A 65 16.29 30.84 37.96
CA PHE A 65 15.00 31.51 38.16
C PHE A 65 14.17 30.84 39.26
N PHE A 66 14.29 29.53 39.41
CA PHE A 66 13.55 28.75 40.40
C PHE A 66 14.27 28.65 41.76
N ASP A 67 15.46 29.23 41.90
CA ASP A 67 16.24 29.15 43.14
C ASP A 67 15.64 30.02 44.26
N LYS A 68 15.69 29.50 45.49
CA LYS A 68 15.34 30.25 46.71
C LYS A 68 16.02 31.62 46.82
N GLN A 69 17.26 31.77 46.35
CA GLN A 69 18.00 33.04 46.42
C GLN A 69 17.36 34.18 45.61
N HIS A 70 16.52 33.85 44.63
CA HIS A 70 15.82 34.81 43.78
C HIS A 70 14.38 35.09 44.22
N ALA A 71 13.85 34.36 45.22
CA ALA A 71 12.47 34.50 45.70
C ALA A 71 12.08 35.95 46.02
N GLN A 72 12.94 36.67 46.76
CA GLN A 72 12.67 38.05 47.15
C GLN A 72 12.64 38.99 45.94
N LYS A 73 13.56 38.81 44.99
CA LYS A 73 13.59 39.61 43.76
C LYS A 73 12.34 39.36 42.91
N LEU A 74 11.85 38.12 42.85
CA LEU A 74 10.63 37.76 42.13
C LEU A 74 9.37 38.38 42.77
N ARG A 75 9.32 38.49 44.11
CA ARG A 75 8.20 39.16 44.81
C ARG A 75 8.13 40.65 44.55
N GLU A 76 9.28 41.30 44.43
CA GLU A 76 9.38 42.73 44.14
C GLU A 76 9.15 43.06 42.66
N MET A 77 9.05 42.03 41.81
CA MET A 77 8.88 42.18 40.36
C MET A 77 7.41 42.44 39.99
N ASP A 78 7.20 43.28 38.97
CA ASP A 78 5.88 43.40 38.32
C ASP A 78 5.41 42.00 37.86
N PRO A 79 4.19 41.57 38.20
CA PRO A 79 3.70 40.24 37.86
C PRO A 79 3.74 39.92 36.37
N THR A 80 3.53 40.91 35.48
CA THR A 80 3.63 40.70 34.04
C THR A 80 5.06 40.41 33.61
N ASP A 81 6.05 41.17 34.11
CA ASP A 81 7.47 40.89 33.85
C ASP A 81 7.89 39.53 34.41
N ARG A 82 7.40 39.20 35.60
CA ARG A 82 7.67 37.92 36.24
C ARG A 82 7.12 36.75 35.41
N LEU A 83 5.89 36.87 34.90
CA LEU A 83 5.28 35.84 34.07
C LEU A 83 5.95 35.71 32.69
N LEU A 84 6.43 36.80 32.10
CA LEU A 84 7.27 36.78 30.89
C LEU A 84 8.57 36.01 31.12
N LEU A 85 9.26 36.28 32.23
CA LEU A 85 10.49 35.58 32.58
C LEU A 85 10.24 34.12 32.97
N LEU A 86 9.11 33.80 33.61
CA LEU A 86 8.71 32.42 33.87
C LEU A 86 8.49 31.66 32.56
N SER A 87 7.80 32.26 31.59
CA SER A 87 7.59 31.66 30.28
C SER A 87 8.90 31.45 29.52
N TYR A 88 9.83 32.41 29.62
CA TYR A 88 11.19 32.25 29.08
C TYR A 88 11.98 31.15 29.80
N ALA A 89 11.92 31.10 31.13
CA ALA A 89 12.55 30.03 31.92
C ALA A 89 11.96 28.65 31.58
N ALA A 90 10.64 28.56 31.34
CA ALA A 90 9.95 27.33 30.95
C ALA A 90 10.41 26.80 29.58
N TYR A 91 10.89 27.68 28.70
CA TYR A 91 11.49 27.32 27.41
C TYR A 91 12.79 26.54 27.57
N SER A 92 13.51 26.71 28.69
CA SER A 92 14.67 25.89 29.01
C SER A 92 14.29 24.43 29.22
N LEU A 93 15.08 23.55 28.63
CA LEU A 93 14.95 22.10 28.75
C LEU A 93 15.29 21.62 30.16
N GLU A 94 16.10 22.37 30.90
CA GLU A 94 16.48 22.04 32.27
C GLU A 94 15.35 22.35 33.29
N SER A 95 14.34 23.12 32.88
CA SER A 95 13.19 23.46 33.73
C SER A 95 12.26 22.25 33.89
N THR A 96 11.98 21.88 35.13
CA THR A 96 11.17 20.69 35.44
C THR A 96 9.81 21.04 36.04
N PRO A 97 8.80 20.16 35.92
CA PRO A 97 7.52 20.34 36.60
C PRO A 97 7.63 20.51 38.11
N ALA A 98 8.60 19.86 38.77
CA ALA A 98 8.85 20.05 40.20
C ALA A 98 9.34 21.46 40.55
N MET A 99 10.18 22.06 39.71
CA MET A 99 10.59 23.46 39.86
C MET A 99 9.39 24.41 39.68
N MET A 100 8.57 24.15 38.66
CA MET A 100 7.35 24.90 38.39
C MET A 100 6.35 24.77 39.56
N GLU A 101 6.20 23.59 40.16
CA GLU A 101 5.35 23.37 41.33
C GLU A 101 5.77 24.26 42.51
N GLY A 102 7.06 24.29 42.84
CA GLY A 102 7.58 25.15 43.90
C GLY A 102 7.35 26.63 43.63
N TYR A 103 7.57 27.04 42.38
CA TYR A 103 7.28 28.40 41.94
C TYR A 103 5.81 28.77 42.12
N LEU A 104 4.89 27.95 41.61
CA LEU A 104 3.45 28.24 41.65
C LEU A 104 2.87 28.17 43.06
N LYS A 105 3.48 27.40 43.98
CA LYS A 105 3.17 27.48 45.42
C LYS A 105 3.60 28.80 46.04
N ALA A 106 4.75 29.35 45.61
CA ALA A 106 5.23 30.64 46.09
C ALA A 106 4.49 31.84 45.47
N PHE A 107 3.91 31.67 44.27
CA PHE A 107 3.21 32.70 43.49
C PHE A 107 1.88 32.17 42.94
N PRO A 108 0.86 31.90 43.78
CA PRO A 108 -0.41 31.32 43.35
C PRO A 108 -1.20 32.21 42.37
N GLU A 109 -1.00 33.54 42.41
CA GLU A 109 -1.60 34.47 41.45
C GLU A 109 -1.11 34.25 40.01
N ASP A 110 0.13 33.76 39.84
CA ASP A 110 0.66 33.45 38.51
C ASP A 110 0.02 32.18 37.95
N LEU A 111 -0.36 31.22 38.80
CA LEU A 111 -1.14 30.04 38.38
C LEU A 111 -2.52 30.45 37.85
N ASP A 112 -3.22 31.32 38.59
CA ASP A 112 -4.51 31.88 38.17
C ASP A 112 -4.37 32.63 36.82
N ALA A 113 -3.29 33.40 36.64
CA ALA A 113 -3.00 34.09 35.38
C ALA A 113 -2.71 33.09 34.23
N ILE A 114 -1.90 32.06 34.44
CA ILE A 114 -1.62 31.01 33.44
C ILE A 114 -2.92 30.31 33.01
N MET A 115 -3.79 29.96 33.95
CA MET A 115 -5.09 29.34 33.66
C MET A 115 -6.00 30.28 32.86
N ARG A 116 -5.98 31.58 33.15
CA ARG A 116 -6.69 32.59 32.38
C ARG A 116 -6.15 32.69 30.94
N ILE A 117 -4.83 32.77 30.77
CA ILE A 117 -4.17 32.81 29.44
C ILE A 117 -4.52 31.56 28.64
N PHE A 118 -4.48 30.37 29.27
CA PHE A 118 -4.83 29.10 28.65
C PHE A 118 -6.27 29.11 28.11
N ARG A 119 -7.24 29.57 28.93
CA ARG A 119 -8.65 29.69 28.54
C ARG A 119 -8.87 30.72 27.43
N LEU A 120 -8.25 31.89 27.54
CA LEU A 120 -8.32 32.96 26.53
C LEU A 120 -7.76 32.51 25.18
N SER A 121 -6.77 31.60 25.20
CA SER A 121 -6.17 31.00 24.01
C SER A 121 -6.97 29.82 23.46
N GLY A 122 -8.20 29.61 23.91
CA GLY A 122 -9.06 28.50 23.46
C GLY A 122 -8.56 27.12 23.91
N ASN A 123 -7.89 27.06 25.08
CA ASN A 123 -7.27 25.86 25.64
C ASN A 123 -6.12 25.31 24.77
N ARG A 124 -5.42 26.16 24.02
CA ARG A 124 -4.27 25.79 23.18
C ARG A 124 -3.14 26.79 23.35
N ALA A 125 -1.91 26.33 23.14
CA ALA A 125 -0.76 27.21 23.05
C ALA A 125 -0.84 28.06 21.77
N ALA A 126 -0.67 29.38 21.91
CA ALA A 126 -0.60 30.29 20.77
C ALA A 126 0.85 30.49 20.27
N SER A 127 1.84 29.98 21.01
CA SER A 127 3.27 30.08 20.72
C SER A 127 4.05 28.95 21.41
N SER A 128 5.32 28.78 21.04
CA SER A 128 6.24 27.85 21.71
C SER A 128 6.47 28.20 23.20
N PHE A 129 6.47 29.49 23.55
CA PHE A 129 6.55 29.96 24.93
C PHE A 129 5.35 29.51 25.78
N ASP A 130 4.12 29.63 25.25
CA ASP A 130 2.92 29.14 25.96
C ASP A 130 2.96 27.62 26.09
N PHE A 131 3.37 26.95 25.02
CA PHE A 131 3.44 25.52 24.94
C PHE A 131 4.33 24.93 26.05
N PHE A 132 5.55 25.46 26.19
CA PHE A 132 6.45 25.00 27.24
C PHE A 132 5.98 25.41 28.64
N LEU A 133 5.42 26.61 28.79
CA LEU A 133 4.81 27.05 30.05
C LEU A 133 3.69 26.10 30.51
N TYR A 134 2.75 25.79 29.61
CA TYR A 134 1.65 24.87 29.89
C TYR A 134 2.16 23.45 30.16
N SER A 135 3.17 22.97 29.42
CA SER A 135 3.76 21.64 29.66
C SER A 135 4.34 21.48 31.07
N LEU A 136 4.78 22.57 31.70
CA LEU A 136 5.29 22.53 33.08
C LEU A 136 4.18 22.75 34.11
N ALA A 137 3.23 23.65 33.84
CA ALA A 137 2.19 24.06 34.79
C ALA A 137 0.93 23.18 34.78
N ALA A 138 0.72 22.36 33.74
CA ALA A 138 -0.52 21.59 33.57
C ALA A 138 -0.91 20.70 34.76
N PRO A 139 0.01 20.02 35.48
CA PRO A 139 -0.36 19.28 36.68
C PRO A 139 -1.02 20.17 37.74
N GLN A 140 -0.45 21.35 38.00
CA GLN A 140 -0.93 22.31 38.99
C GLN A 140 -2.23 22.97 38.54
N MET A 141 -2.40 23.24 37.24
CA MET A 141 -3.66 23.76 36.69
C MET A 141 -4.83 22.80 36.94
N VAL A 142 -4.62 21.48 36.78
CA VAL A 142 -5.65 20.47 37.02
C VAL A 142 -5.90 20.25 38.51
N GLU A 143 -4.86 20.30 39.34
CA GLU A 143 -5.02 20.25 40.80
C GLU A 143 -5.80 21.46 41.32
N HIS A 144 -5.54 22.64 40.77
CA HIS A 144 -6.19 23.88 41.14
C HIS A 144 -7.67 23.94 40.69
N ASP A 145 -7.96 23.49 39.47
CA ASP A 145 -9.33 23.44 38.93
C ASP A 145 -9.56 22.16 38.13
N ALA A 146 -10.27 21.22 38.76
CA ALA A 146 -10.60 19.93 38.15
C ALA A 146 -11.39 20.07 36.84
N SER A 147 -12.12 21.18 36.60
CA SER A 147 -12.83 21.39 35.34
C SER A 147 -11.91 21.58 34.14
N ILE A 148 -10.65 21.95 34.38
CA ILE A 148 -9.64 22.06 33.32
C ILE A 148 -9.26 20.67 32.78
N GLN A 149 -9.46 19.57 33.53
CA GLN A 149 -9.08 18.22 33.10
C GLN A 149 -9.69 17.79 31.76
N ASP A 150 -10.90 18.30 31.45
CA ASP A 150 -11.64 18.00 30.22
C ASP A 150 -11.42 19.05 29.12
N ALA A 151 -10.60 20.08 29.37
CA ALA A 151 -10.25 21.07 28.37
C ALA A 151 -9.42 20.45 27.25
N SER A 152 -9.72 20.81 25.99
CA SER A 152 -8.91 20.39 24.84
C SER A 152 -7.44 20.72 25.08
N GLY A 153 -6.52 19.80 24.78
CA GLY A 153 -5.07 20.03 24.89
C GLY A 153 -4.45 19.85 26.29
N ILE A 154 -5.20 19.92 27.39
CA ILE A 154 -4.57 19.81 28.73
C ILE A 154 -3.86 18.46 28.95
N GLN A 155 -4.44 17.37 28.44
CA GLN A 155 -3.90 16.03 28.62
C GLN A 155 -2.54 15.90 27.93
N GLN A 156 -2.39 16.50 26.76
CA GLN A 156 -1.14 16.59 26.03
C GLN A 156 -0.07 17.31 26.86
N TYR A 157 -0.39 18.46 27.47
CA TYR A 157 0.55 19.19 28.32
C TYR A 157 0.91 18.43 29.60
N ARG A 158 -0.06 17.78 30.26
CA ARG A 158 0.20 16.93 31.43
C ARG A 158 1.13 15.78 31.09
N GLU A 159 0.88 15.13 29.97
CA GLU A 159 1.69 14.00 29.52
C GLU A 159 3.13 14.43 29.19
N MET A 160 3.30 15.59 28.53
CA MET A 160 4.60 16.21 28.36
C MET A 160 5.28 16.53 29.70
N SER A 161 4.51 17.04 30.67
CA SER A 161 4.99 17.27 32.04
C SER A 161 5.56 15.99 32.64
N GLU A 162 4.80 14.88 32.57
CA GLU A 162 5.23 13.56 33.06
C GLU A 162 6.54 13.12 32.40
N ARG A 163 6.66 13.29 31.08
CA ARG A 163 7.85 12.94 30.30
C ARG A 163 9.06 13.81 30.69
N ARG A 164 8.90 15.14 30.75
CA ARG A 164 9.92 16.09 31.21
C ARG A 164 10.41 15.77 32.62
N GLN A 165 9.49 15.48 33.53
CA GLN A 165 9.82 15.10 34.89
C GLN A 165 10.65 13.80 34.93
N GLY A 166 10.36 12.84 34.07
CA GLY A 166 11.06 11.56 33.96
C GLY A 166 12.35 11.58 33.14
N ALA A 167 12.61 12.62 32.34
CA ALA A 167 13.74 12.69 31.43
C ALA A 167 15.08 12.71 32.19
N PRO A 168 16.05 11.83 31.89
CA PRO A 168 17.38 11.91 32.48
C PRO A 168 18.09 13.23 32.14
N THR A 169 18.88 13.76 33.06
CA THR A 169 19.61 15.04 32.89
C THR A 169 20.47 15.08 31.63
N VAL A 170 21.00 13.94 31.19
CA VAL A 170 21.77 13.84 29.93
C VAL A 170 20.96 14.25 28.70
N LEU A 171 19.64 14.00 28.68
CA LEU A 171 18.76 14.49 27.61
C LEU A 171 18.64 16.01 27.65
N LEU A 172 18.61 16.61 28.85
CA LEU A 172 18.36 18.04 29.04
C LEU A 172 19.58 18.90 28.66
N ASN A 173 20.79 18.37 28.88
CA ASN A 173 22.06 19.11 28.69
C ASN A 173 22.75 18.80 27.34
N GLY A 174 22.30 17.76 26.63
CA GLY A 174 23.03 17.15 25.51
C GLY A 174 22.68 17.70 24.12
N TYR A 175 21.51 18.30 23.93
CA TYR A 175 20.98 18.58 22.58
C TYR A 175 21.87 19.52 21.75
N HIS A 176 22.55 20.49 22.37
CA HIS A 176 23.43 21.44 21.67
C HIS A 176 24.87 20.96 21.48
N ASN A 177 25.24 19.79 22.01
CA ASN A 177 26.61 19.31 22.07
C ASN A 177 26.84 17.99 21.32
N LEU A 178 25.96 17.63 20.38
CA LEU A 178 26.08 16.39 19.61
C LEU A 178 27.44 16.31 18.91
N GLY A 179 28.10 15.14 19.03
CA GLY A 179 29.41 14.87 18.47
C GLY A 179 30.60 15.55 19.16
N ASN A 180 30.41 16.45 20.13
CA ASN A 180 31.53 17.11 20.82
C ASN A 180 32.33 16.16 21.71
N GLU A 181 31.66 15.25 22.43
CA GLU A 181 32.37 14.25 23.23
C GLU A 181 33.08 13.22 22.33
N ASN A 182 32.45 12.82 21.21
CA ASN A 182 33.12 12.02 20.19
C ASN A 182 34.38 12.71 19.64
N TYR A 183 34.31 13.99 19.30
CA TYR A 183 35.48 14.74 18.82
C TYR A 183 36.57 14.88 19.89
N LYS A 184 36.18 15.11 21.14
CA LYS A 184 37.13 15.20 22.27
C LYS A 184 37.86 13.89 22.51
N GLU A 185 37.19 12.76 22.31
CA GLU A 185 37.78 11.43 22.49
C GLU A 185 38.61 10.98 21.26
N PHE A 186 38.08 11.15 20.05
CA PHE A 186 38.66 10.59 18.82
C PHE A 186 39.37 11.63 17.92
N GLY A 187 39.36 12.90 18.30
CA GLY A 187 39.98 13.99 17.56
C GLY A 187 39.43 14.13 16.14
N LYS A 188 40.33 14.30 15.18
CA LYS A 188 39.98 14.47 13.75
C LYS A 188 39.21 13.30 13.14
N GLY A 189 39.37 12.09 13.67
CA GLY A 189 38.61 10.93 13.21
C GLY A 189 37.10 11.05 13.41
N ALA A 190 36.65 11.92 14.33
CA ALA A 190 35.24 12.20 14.58
C ALA A 190 34.78 13.59 14.08
N GLU A 191 35.62 14.30 13.31
CA GLU A 191 35.32 15.67 12.85
C GLU A 191 34.07 15.72 11.95
N GLY A 192 34.00 14.83 10.95
CA GLY A 192 32.85 14.74 10.05
C GLY A 192 31.55 14.42 10.78
N ILE A 193 31.57 13.45 11.70
CA ILE A 193 30.42 13.10 12.54
C ILE A 193 29.96 14.32 13.35
N ARG A 194 30.88 15.03 14.02
CA ARG A 194 30.53 16.24 14.80
C ARG A 194 29.89 17.31 13.92
N GLU A 195 30.48 17.62 12.78
CA GLU A 195 29.99 18.67 11.88
C GLU A 195 28.58 18.35 11.35
N VAL A 196 28.37 17.11 10.90
CA VAL A 196 27.09 16.66 10.36
C VAL A 196 26.01 16.56 11.44
N LEU A 197 26.34 16.14 12.67
CA LEU A 197 25.38 16.16 13.78
C LEU A 197 24.97 17.59 14.17
N GLN A 198 25.90 18.55 14.13
CA GLN A 198 25.60 19.96 14.37
C GLN A 198 24.78 20.57 13.22
N GLU A 199 25.02 20.15 11.98
CA GLU A 199 24.21 20.48 10.80
C GLU A 199 22.77 19.96 10.95
N ALA A 200 22.61 18.69 11.31
CA ALA A 200 21.30 18.05 11.56
C ALA A 200 20.51 18.77 12.67
N SER A 201 21.17 19.17 13.76
CA SER A 201 20.52 19.92 14.85
C SER A 201 19.95 21.26 14.35
N LYS A 202 20.67 21.98 13.48
CA LYS A 202 20.15 23.20 12.86
C LYS A 202 19.00 22.90 11.89
N LEU A 203 19.15 21.85 11.10
CA LEU A 203 18.17 21.44 10.10
C LEU A 203 16.84 21.00 10.69
N SER A 204 16.87 20.28 11.82
CA SER A 204 15.66 19.88 12.55
C SER A 204 14.76 21.08 12.90
N MET A 205 15.35 22.28 13.02
CA MET A 205 14.62 23.51 13.33
C MET A 205 14.15 24.28 12.09
N THR A 206 14.82 24.13 10.94
CA THR A 206 14.58 24.97 9.75
C THR A 206 13.95 24.22 8.56
N GLY A 207 14.21 22.91 8.43
CA GLY A 207 13.68 22.06 7.37
C GLY A 207 14.16 22.42 5.95
N GLU A 208 15.30 23.10 5.81
CA GLU A 208 15.67 23.79 4.56
C GLU A 208 16.25 22.90 3.45
N TYR A 209 16.86 21.74 3.76
CA TYR A 209 17.47 20.85 2.77
C TYR A 209 17.66 19.42 3.28
N VAL A 210 18.09 18.52 2.39
CA VAL A 210 18.41 17.12 2.70
C VAL A 210 19.88 16.99 3.13
N ILE A 211 20.11 16.44 4.32
CA ILE A 211 21.47 16.22 4.85
C ILE A 211 22.19 15.08 4.11
N ASP A 212 23.47 15.27 3.81
CA ASP A 212 24.34 14.24 3.21
C ASP A 212 25.07 13.46 4.32
N PRO A 213 24.67 12.21 4.60
CA PRO A 213 25.27 11.42 5.68
C PRO A 213 26.71 11.00 5.37
N ASN A 214 27.15 10.99 4.10
CA ASN A 214 28.51 10.56 3.75
C ASN A 214 29.60 11.48 4.30
N LYS A 215 29.26 12.73 4.57
CA LYS A 215 30.15 13.70 5.24
C LYS A 215 30.57 13.26 6.64
N MET A 216 29.89 12.28 7.26
CA MET A 216 30.30 11.72 8.55
C MET A 216 31.65 11.01 8.48
N PHE A 217 31.97 10.39 7.34
CA PHE A 217 33.11 9.47 7.21
C PHE A 217 34.23 10.12 6.39
N THR A 218 35.06 10.93 7.07
CA THR A 218 36.20 11.61 6.45
C THR A 218 37.36 10.66 6.15
N SER A 219 38.37 11.12 5.41
CA SER A 219 39.64 10.39 5.26
C SER A 219 40.25 10.01 6.61
N GLU A 220 40.21 10.90 7.59
CA GLU A 220 40.73 10.68 8.93
C GLU A 220 39.95 9.61 9.69
N PHE A 221 38.62 9.54 9.48
CA PHE A 221 37.82 8.42 9.98
C PHE A 221 38.30 7.10 9.36
N GLU A 222 38.53 7.07 8.04
CA GLU A 222 38.99 5.87 7.35
C GLU A 222 40.36 5.36 7.79
N GLU A 223 41.22 6.27 8.27
CA GLU A 223 42.54 5.95 8.83
C GLU A 223 42.50 5.42 10.27
N MET A 224 41.37 5.51 10.97
CA MET A 224 41.23 5.00 12.35
C MET A 224 41.34 3.47 12.42
N SER A 225 41.73 2.97 13.59
CA SER A 225 41.66 1.53 13.87
C SER A 225 40.20 1.04 13.88
N ASP A 226 39.95 -0.20 13.48
CA ASP A 226 38.59 -0.77 13.50
C ASP A 226 37.97 -0.73 14.91
N ALA A 227 38.79 -0.90 15.96
CA ALA A 227 38.31 -0.80 17.34
C ALA A 227 37.80 0.61 17.67
N ASP A 228 38.53 1.64 17.25
CA ASP A 228 38.13 3.03 17.47
C ASP A 228 36.94 3.42 16.58
N LYS A 229 36.91 2.98 15.30
CA LYS A 229 35.75 3.15 14.40
C LYS A 229 34.50 2.56 15.03
N ALA A 230 34.58 1.31 15.49
CA ALA A 230 33.44 0.63 16.09
C ALA A 230 32.97 1.36 17.35
N LYS A 231 33.89 1.81 18.21
CA LYS A 231 33.55 2.55 19.42
C LYS A 231 32.88 3.89 19.10
N LEU A 232 33.46 4.68 18.18
CA LEU A 232 32.92 5.96 17.71
C LEU A 232 31.53 5.80 17.09
N LEU A 233 31.31 4.78 16.27
CA LEU A 233 30.00 4.52 15.66
C LEU A 233 28.97 4.09 16.71
N ARG A 234 29.36 3.26 17.69
CA ARG A 234 28.47 2.88 18.81
C ARG A 234 28.05 4.10 19.64
N THR A 235 28.98 5.00 19.96
CA THR A 235 28.65 6.24 20.71
C THR A 235 27.80 7.18 19.85
N THR A 236 28.08 7.29 18.56
CA THR A 236 27.28 8.10 17.61
C THR A 236 25.84 7.60 17.50
N ILE A 237 25.61 6.28 17.37
CA ILE A 237 24.26 5.71 17.35
C ILE A 237 23.53 5.97 18.67
N ALA A 238 24.24 5.86 19.80
CA ALA A 238 23.67 6.16 21.12
C ALA A 238 23.28 7.65 21.28
N GLU A 239 24.11 8.57 20.79
CA GLU A 239 23.82 10.02 20.77
C GLU A 239 22.61 10.32 19.88
N LEU A 240 22.58 9.82 18.64
CA LEU A 240 21.45 10.03 17.72
C LEU A 240 20.13 9.47 18.25
N HIS A 241 20.16 8.27 18.84
CA HIS A 241 18.98 7.69 19.49
C HIS A 241 18.52 8.53 20.70
N THR A 242 19.46 9.12 21.42
CA THR A 242 19.18 10.06 22.51
C THR A 242 18.52 11.34 21.96
N SER A 243 18.93 11.83 20.79
CA SER A 243 18.28 12.97 20.11
C SER A 243 16.85 12.66 19.70
N LEU A 244 16.58 11.51 19.09
CA LEU A 244 15.20 11.12 18.76
C LEU A 244 14.32 11.03 20.02
N LEU A 245 14.86 10.50 21.12
CA LEU A 245 14.13 10.41 22.38
C LEU A 245 13.89 11.79 23.00
N PHE A 246 14.85 12.70 22.81
CA PHE A 246 14.70 14.09 23.18
C PHE A 246 13.55 14.73 22.40
N ASP A 247 13.55 14.62 21.07
CA ASP A 247 12.49 15.16 20.22
C ASP A 247 11.12 14.64 20.67
N GLU A 248 10.98 13.33 20.88
CA GLU A 248 9.74 12.77 21.41
C GLU A 248 9.35 13.34 22.78
N THR A 249 10.30 13.46 23.71
CA THR A 249 10.05 13.95 25.09
C THR A 249 9.46 15.36 25.09
N PHE A 250 9.89 16.21 24.16
CA PHE A 250 9.53 17.62 24.10
C PHE A 250 8.52 17.96 23.00
N ASN A 251 8.21 17.01 22.11
CA ASN A 251 7.24 17.20 21.04
C ASN A 251 5.85 16.69 21.46
N SER A 252 4.83 17.48 21.11
CA SER A 252 3.45 17.22 21.46
C SER A 252 2.70 16.33 20.49
N CYS A 253 3.27 16.06 19.31
CA CYS A 253 2.74 15.07 18.37
C CYS A 253 2.73 13.66 18.96
N PHE A 254 3.59 13.40 19.95
CA PHE A 254 3.68 12.10 20.65
C PHE A 254 2.85 12.13 21.93
N THR A 255 1.57 11.79 21.83
CA THR A 255 0.73 11.52 23.01
C THR A 255 0.29 10.07 23.08
N ARG A 256 0.01 9.55 24.29
CA ARG A 256 -0.59 8.21 24.47
C ARG A 256 -1.88 8.08 23.70
N GLU A 257 -2.71 9.13 23.72
CA GLU A 257 -3.98 9.16 22.99
C GLU A 257 -3.76 9.06 21.49
N ARG A 258 -2.81 9.83 20.94
CA ARG A 258 -2.49 9.80 19.51
C ARG A 258 -1.94 8.44 19.08
N VAL A 259 -0.99 7.90 19.81
CA VAL A 259 -0.41 6.56 19.53
C VAL A 259 -1.50 5.47 19.65
N ALA A 260 -2.41 5.57 20.62
CA ALA A 260 -3.53 4.64 20.74
C ALA A 260 -4.55 4.80 19.62
N GLU A 261 -4.82 6.03 19.16
CA GLU A 261 -5.66 6.30 18.00
C GLU A 261 -5.05 5.72 16.72
N ASP A 262 -3.75 5.93 16.51
CA ASP A 262 -3.04 5.37 15.36
C ASP A 262 -3.03 3.84 15.40
N LYS A 263 -2.81 3.23 16.58
CA LYS A 263 -2.96 1.78 16.78
C LYS A 263 -4.38 1.32 16.46
N ARG A 264 -5.42 2.03 16.93
CA ARG A 264 -6.82 1.71 16.59
C ARG A 264 -7.08 1.82 15.10
N ARG A 265 -6.55 2.84 14.43
CA ARG A 265 -6.67 3.01 12.97
C ARG A 265 -5.97 1.87 12.24
N ALA A 266 -4.74 1.51 12.63
CA ALA A 266 -4.00 0.40 12.04
C ALA A 266 -4.66 -0.96 12.28
N LEU A 267 -5.22 -1.21 13.47
CA LEU A 267 -5.95 -2.46 13.79
C LEU A 267 -7.33 -2.52 13.14
N ALA A 268 -8.07 -1.40 13.07
CA ALA A 268 -9.32 -1.32 12.32
C ALA A 268 -9.07 -1.50 10.81
N GLN A 269 -7.90 -1.08 10.32
CA GLN A 269 -7.43 -1.44 8.98
C GLN A 269 -6.99 -2.91 8.87
N GLY A 270 -6.82 -3.65 9.96
CA GLY A 270 -6.66 -5.11 9.94
C GLY A 270 -7.98 -5.89 10.04
N GLY A 271 -9.09 -5.22 10.39
CA GLY A 271 -10.39 -5.85 10.59
C GLY A 271 -11.45 -5.33 9.60
N GLU A 272 -11.95 -6.21 8.74
CA GLU A 272 -13.17 -6.21 7.91
C GLU A 272 -13.84 -4.92 7.37
N SER A 273 -13.79 -3.73 8.00
CA SER A 273 -14.77 -2.67 7.72
C SER A 273 -14.34 -1.48 6.88
N ASP A 274 -13.07 -1.28 6.53
CA ASP A 274 -12.71 -0.21 5.57
C ASP A 274 -11.41 -0.49 4.80
N TYR A 275 -11.56 -1.16 3.66
CA TYR A 275 -10.49 -1.76 2.84
C TYR A 275 -9.98 -0.87 1.70
N PHE A 276 -10.32 0.43 1.68
CA PHE A 276 -10.22 1.25 0.48
C PHE A 276 -9.02 2.19 0.35
N VAL A 277 -8.16 2.32 1.37
CA VAL A 277 -6.89 3.06 1.23
C VAL A 277 -5.81 2.43 2.11
N LYS A 278 -5.44 1.17 1.81
CA LYS A 278 -4.42 0.43 2.56
C LYS A 278 -3.17 0.16 1.72
N MET A 279 -2.58 1.20 1.14
CA MET A 279 -1.10 1.19 1.17
C MET A 279 -0.70 0.95 2.62
N PRO A 280 0.36 0.18 2.92
CA PRO A 280 0.88 0.11 4.27
C PRO A 280 1.19 1.54 4.69
N ARG A 281 0.28 2.13 5.47
CA ARG A 281 0.45 3.48 5.98
C ARG A 281 1.46 3.31 7.10
N HIS A 282 2.73 3.41 6.73
CA HIS A 282 3.77 3.73 7.69
C HIS A 282 3.22 4.86 8.54
N ASN A 283 3.08 4.62 9.85
CA ASN A 283 2.69 5.69 10.73
C ASN A 283 3.91 6.60 10.93
N PRO A 284 3.93 7.82 10.37
CA PRO A 284 5.06 8.73 10.52
C PRO A 284 5.21 9.20 11.98
N ALA A 285 4.13 9.16 12.77
CA ALA A 285 4.15 9.47 14.21
C ALA A 285 4.67 8.26 15.02
N HIS A 286 5.86 7.79 14.65
CA HIS A 286 6.54 6.71 15.34
C HIS A 286 7.05 7.20 16.71
N SER A 287 6.58 6.57 17.80
CA SER A 287 7.02 6.87 19.16
C SER A 287 7.74 5.68 19.78
N MET A 288 8.98 5.91 20.20
CA MET A 288 9.80 5.04 21.04
C MET A 288 9.34 5.06 22.50
N ILE A 289 8.81 6.19 23.00
CA ILE A 289 8.34 6.31 24.39
C ILE A 289 7.11 5.43 24.61
N TYR A 290 6.15 5.46 23.67
CA TYR A 290 4.88 4.75 23.79
C TYR A 290 4.80 3.46 22.98
N GLY A 291 5.73 3.24 22.06
CA GLY A 291 5.75 2.08 21.18
C GLY A 291 4.65 2.17 20.13
N THR A 292 4.95 2.77 18.98
CA THR A 292 3.99 2.82 17.88
C THR A 292 3.77 1.43 17.29
N TYR A 293 2.50 1.08 17.08
CA TYR A 293 2.12 -0.12 16.34
C TYR A 293 2.27 0.14 14.84
N GLN A 294 2.95 -0.76 14.15
CA GLN A 294 3.03 -0.80 12.69
C GLN A 294 2.51 -2.18 12.24
N PRO A 295 1.65 -2.25 11.21
CA PRO A 295 1.26 -3.52 10.63
C PRO A 295 2.46 -4.25 10.04
N ILE A 296 2.40 -5.59 10.00
CA ILE A 296 3.52 -6.42 9.51
C ILE A 296 3.90 -6.07 8.06
N SER A 297 2.90 -5.75 7.23
CA SER A 297 3.10 -5.36 5.82
C SER A 297 3.96 -4.11 5.63
N VAL A 298 4.02 -3.20 6.63
CA VAL A 298 4.92 -2.04 6.54
C VAL A 298 6.38 -2.46 6.63
N PHE A 299 6.69 -3.55 7.35
CA PHE A 299 8.06 -4.04 7.41
C PHE A 299 8.49 -4.73 6.12
N ASP A 300 7.53 -5.18 5.30
CA ASP A 300 7.76 -5.77 3.98
C ASP A 300 7.99 -4.74 2.87
N LEU A 301 7.88 -3.45 3.20
CA LEU A 301 8.28 -2.37 2.31
C LEU A 301 9.80 -2.30 2.15
N ASP A 302 10.22 -1.92 0.96
CA ASP A 302 11.61 -1.69 0.60
C ASP A 302 12.20 -0.42 1.25
N GLN A 303 13.53 -0.33 1.27
CA GLN A 303 14.21 0.83 1.84
C GLN A 303 13.95 2.12 1.04
N SER A 304 13.71 2.02 -0.27
CA SER A 304 13.44 3.17 -1.15
C SER A 304 12.10 3.86 -0.82
N PHE A 305 11.08 3.12 -0.37
CA PHE A 305 9.84 3.67 0.15
C PHE A 305 10.13 4.62 1.31
N PHE A 306 10.89 4.15 2.29
CA PHE A 306 11.24 4.95 3.47
C PHE A 306 12.13 6.13 3.11
N GLN A 307 13.02 5.96 2.14
CA GLN A 307 13.84 7.05 1.62
C GLN A 307 12.97 8.19 1.06
N ARG A 308 11.92 7.88 0.26
CA ARG A 308 10.94 8.87 -0.20
C ARG A 308 10.17 9.54 0.92
N GLU A 309 9.71 8.77 1.90
CA GLU A 309 9.00 9.35 3.05
C GLU A 309 9.89 10.39 3.75
N MET A 310 11.19 10.12 3.84
CA MET A 310 12.15 11.09 4.39
C MET A 310 12.44 12.27 3.44
N ASP A 311 12.48 12.05 2.12
CA ASP A 311 12.78 13.09 1.11
C ASP A 311 11.59 14.04 0.88
N SER A 312 10.39 13.49 0.70
CA SER A 312 9.17 14.24 0.36
C SER A 312 8.75 15.28 1.41
N THR A 313 9.01 15.01 2.68
CA THR A 313 8.79 15.99 3.77
C THR A 313 9.68 17.21 3.69
N ALA A 314 10.89 17.09 3.13
CA ALA A 314 11.76 18.24 2.91
C ALA A 314 11.15 19.17 1.84
N ASP A 315 10.55 18.60 0.80
CA ASP A 315 9.98 19.36 -0.32
C ASP A 315 8.68 20.10 0.03
N ILE A 316 7.87 19.53 0.93
CA ILE A 316 6.58 20.13 1.35
C ILE A 316 6.69 21.03 2.60
N GLY A 317 7.90 21.24 3.13
CA GLY A 317 8.10 21.98 4.39
C GLY A 317 7.41 21.30 5.57
N GLY A 318 7.36 19.96 5.57
CA GLY A 318 6.61 19.15 6.51
C GLY A 318 7.25 19.07 7.90
N SER A 319 6.40 18.98 8.92
CA SER A 319 6.71 19.07 10.36
C SER A 319 7.43 17.86 10.97
N ILE A 320 8.04 16.97 10.17
CA ILE A 320 8.73 15.79 10.70
C ILE A 320 10.21 16.13 10.90
N GLU A 321 10.46 16.82 12.02
CA GLU A 321 11.77 17.33 12.47
C GLU A 321 12.85 16.24 12.61
N GLU A 322 12.46 14.96 12.60
CA GLU A 322 13.30 13.79 12.95
C GLU A 322 14.10 13.20 11.77
N TYR A 323 13.75 13.52 10.51
CA TYR A 323 14.36 12.84 9.36
C TYR A 323 15.86 13.09 9.12
N PRO A 324 16.46 14.24 9.48
CA PRO A 324 17.90 14.39 9.46
C PRO A 324 18.58 13.33 10.34
N TYR A 325 18.09 13.10 11.57
CA TYR A 325 18.65 12.11 12.48
C TYR A 325 18.42 10.67 11.99
N HIS A 326 17.27 10.37 11.37
CA HIS A 326 17.01 9.06 10.76
C HIS A 326 18.05 8.70 9.69
N ARG A 327 18.42 9.64 8.80
CA ARG A 327 19.45 9.42 7.77
C ARG A 327 20.83 9.15 8.36
N LEU A 328 21.21 9.92 9.37
CA LEU A 328 22.50 9.72 10.06
C LEU A 328 22.53 8.38 10.78
N LEU A 329 21.42 7.96 11.40
CA LEU A 329 21.31 6.65 12.04
C LEU A 329 21.44 5.50 11.04
N LEU A 330 20.76 5.57 9.89
CA LEU A 330 20.87 4.56 8.84
C LEU A 330 22.33 4.39 8.42
N SER A 331 23.00 5.49 8.11
CA SER A 331 24.39 5.49 7.67
C SER A 331 25.37 5.02 8.77
N ALA A 332 25.15 5.42 10.03
CA ALA A 332 25.97 4.96 11.15
C ALA A 332 25.79 3.45 11.44
N VAL A 333 24.56 2.93 11.38
CA VAL A 333 24.26 1.50 11.56
C VAL A 333 24.84 0.68 10.41
N GLU A 334 24.68 1.15 9.17
CA GLU A 334 25.26 0.50 7.99
C GLU A 334 26.79 0.41 8.11
N ARG A 335 27.45 1.53 8.44
CA ARG A 335 28.90 1.56 8.62
C ARG A 335 29.37 0.70 9.78
N LEU A 336 28.62 0.66 10.88
CA LEU A 336 28.95 -0.21 12.02
C LEU A 336 28.85 -1.69 11.62
N GLY A 337 27.91 -2.04 10.75
CA GLY A 337 27.75 -3.39 10.20
C GLY A 337 28.98 -3.89 9.42
N THR A 338 29.89 -3.01 9.00
CA THR A 338 31.11 -3.37 8.26
C THR A 338 32.36 -3.45 9.14
N VAL A 339 32.26 -3.21 10.45
CA VAL A 339 33.42 -3.17 11.36
C VAL A 339 33.40 -4.37 12.30
N GLU A 340 34.32 -5.32 12.10
CA GLU A 340 34.36 -6.59 12.85
C GLU A 340 34.73 -6.40 14.33
N ALA A 341 35.52 -5.37 14.66
CA ALA A 341 36.01 -5.12 16.00
C ALA A 341 34.86 -4.86 16.98
N GLY A 342 34.75 -5.71 18.00
CA GLY A 342 33.67 -5.61 19.00
C GLY A 342 32.28 -5.94 18.45
N SER A 343 32.18 -6.77 17.40
CA SER A 343 30.91 -7.14 16.75
C SER A 343 29.83 -7.61 17.72
N GLY A 344 30.19 -8.29 18.81
CA GLY A 344 29.25 -8.68 19.86
C GLY A 344 28.59 -7.51 20.59
N GLU A 345 29.35 -6.47 20.93
CA GLU A 345 28.83 -5.24 21.54
C GLU A 345 27.99 -4.45 20.54
N SER A 346 28.42 -4.41 19.27
CA SER A 346 27.69 -3.75 18.18
C SER A 346 26.34 -4.42 17.92
N VAL A 347 26.28 -5.76 17.92
CA VAL A 347 25.02 -6.52 17.81
C VAL A 347 24.09 -6.22 18.97
N ASP A 348 24.58 -6.24 20.20
CA ASP A 348 23.75 -5.94 21.37
C ASP A 348 23.19 -4.52 21.31
N LEU A 349 24.02 -3.54 20.90
CA LEU A 349 23.57 -2.15 20.72
C LEU A 349 22.49 -2.03 19.63
N ILE A 350 22.70 -2.63 18.45
CA ILE A 350 21.75 -2.55 17.33
C ILE A 350 20.43 -3.24 17.68
N VAL A 351 20.48 -4.39 18.35
CA VAL A 351 19.27 -5.08 18.83
C VAL A 351 18.55 -4.23 19.88
N ASP A 352 19.27 -3.61 20.82
CA ASP A 352 18.68 -2.75 21.84
C ASP A 352 18.10 -1.46 21.23
N PHE A 353 18.76 -0.90 20.21
CA PHE A 353 18.24 0.19 19.38
C PHE A 353 16.93 -0.23 18.71
N TRP A 354 16.93 -1.33 17.96
CA TRP A 354 15.74 -1.83 17.28
C TRP A 354 14.59 -2.10 18.24
N ASN A 355 14.87 -2.72 19.39
CA ASN A 355 13.84 -3.04 20.37
C ASN A 355 13.13 -1.80 20.93
N LYS A 356 13.87 -0.69 21.09
CA LYS A 356 13.35 0.59 21.58
C LYS A 356 12.68 1.41 20.48
N ASN A 357 13.27 1.39 19.28
CA ASN A 357 12.81 2.16 18.14
C ASN A 357 11.68 1.41 17.44
N ARG A 358 11.96 0.35 16.66
CA ARG A 358 10.97 -0.42 15.87
C ARG A 358 10.35 0.38 14.73
N ASN A 359 10.97 1.47 14.29
CA ASN A 359 10.56 2.18 13.10
C ASN A 359 10.96 1.37 11.85
N PRO A 360 10.00 0.98 10.98
CA PRO A 360 10.28 0.22 9.77
C PRO A 360 11.35 0.84 8.85
N ILE A 361 11.55 2.17 8.92
CA ILE A 361 12.62 2.89 8.20
C ILE A 361 13.99 2.25 8.41
N PHE A 362 14.27 1.71 9.59
CA PHE A 362 15.55 1.08 9.90
C PHE A 362 15.58 -0.42 9.64
N GLY A 363 14.46 -1.04 9.29
CA GLY A 363 14.29 -2.49 9.32
C GLY A 363 15.32 -3.24 8.48
N ASN A 364 15.46 -2.86 7.21
CA ASN A 364 16.40 -3.51 6.29
C ASN A 364 17.86 -3.25 6.68
N THR A 365 18.21 -2.00 6.99
CA THR A 365 19.57 -1.63 7.40
C THR A 365 19.99 -2.32 8.70
N VAL A 366 19.07 -2.46 9.66
CA VAL A 366 19.30 -3.21 10.92
C VAL A 366 19.50 -4.69 10.63
N ALA A 367 18.63 -5.30 9.82
CA ALA A 367 18.77 -6.72 9.48
C ALA A 367 20.11 -6.99 8.78
N ASP A 368 20.54 -6.10 7.88
CA ASP A 368 21.80 -6.20 7.16
C ASP A 368 23.02 -6.06 8.06
N ALA A 369 23.04 -5.04 8.93
CA ALA A 369 24.13 -4.85 9.86
C ALA A 369 24.25 -6.04 10.84
N LEU A 370 23.13 -6.55 11.35
CA LEU A 370 23.12 -7.72 12.23
C LEU A 370 23.60 -8.99 11.52
N SER A 371 23.21 -9.17 10.26
CA SER A 371 23.62 -10.30 9.43
C SER A 371 25.12 -10.31 9.14
N ARG A 372 25.72 -9.13 8.90
CA ARG A 372 27.17 -9.00 8.66
C ARG A 372 28.00 -9.19 9.93
N LEU A 373 27.50 -8.73 11.09
CA LEU A 373 28.25 -8.76 12.34
C LEU A 373 28.27 -10.14 13.01
N ASN A 374 27.10 -10.63 13.44
CA ASN A 374 26.96 -11.92 14.10
C ASN A 374 25.47 -12.35 14.13
N PRO A 375 24.97 -13.01 13.07
CA PRO A 375 23.54 -13.34 12.94
C PRO A 375 23.05 -14.28 14.04
N ASN A 376 23.90 -15.20 14.52
CA ASN A 376 23.56 -16.11 15.62
C ASN A 376 23.31 -15.38 16.93
N ARG A 377 24.20 -14.45 17.32
CA ARG A 377 23.99 -13.63 18.53
C ARG A 377 22.77 -12.73 18.37
N ALA A 378 22.60 -12.11 17.20
CA ALA A 378 21.47 -11.26 16.89
C ALA A 378 20.15 -12.02 17.04
N ALA A 379 20.04 -13.22 16.45
CA ALA A 379 18.87 -14.07 16.55
C ALA A 379 18.55 -14.48 17.99
N SER A 380 19.54 -14.96 18.75
CA SER A 380 19.30 -15.32 20.16
C SER A 380 18.77 -14.14 20.97
N ARG A 381 19.33 -12.94 20.78
CA ARG A 381 18.86 -11.72 21.46
C ARG A 381 17.46 -11.30 21.01
N LEU A 382 17.18 -11.32 19.70
CA LEU A 382 15.88 -10.97 19.15
C LEU A 382 14.78 -11.96 19.56
N LEU A 383 15.09 -13.27 19.60
CA LEU A 383 14.17 -14.30 20.11
C LEU A 383 13.88 -14.14 21.60
N GLU A 384 14.91 -13.81 22.40
CA GLU A 384 14.73 -13.48 23.82
C GLU A 384 13.74 -12.31 24.00
N LEU A 385 13.88 -11.26 23.19
CA LEU A 385 12.98 -10.11 23.20
C LEU A 385 11.59 -10.48 22.69
N LEU A 386 11.49 -11.28 21.62
CA LEU A 386 10.23 -11.71 21.02
C LEU A 386 9.39 -12.53 22.00
N ARG A 387 10.02 -13.39 22.81
CA ARG A 387 9.36 -14.17 23.88
C ARG A 387 8.86 -13.27 25.02
N LYS A 388 9.56 -12.17 25.30
CA LYS A 388 9.19 -11.18 26.34
C LYS A 388 8.11 -10.20 25.87
N GLU A 389 8.03 -9.96 24.56
CA GLU A 389 7.10 -9.03 23.94
C GLU A 389 5.67 -9.60 23.93
N LYS A 390 4.71 -8.81 24.41
CA LYS A 390 3.31 -9.24 24.55
C LYS A 390 2.36 -8.51 23.62
N GLU A 391 2.69 -7.29 23.23
CA GLU A 391 1.76 -6.40 22.54
C GLU A 391 2.02 -6.32 21.04
N ASN A 392 3.29 -6.20 20.64
CA ASN A 392 3.65 -6.00 19.24
C ASN A 392 4.90 -6.79 18.86
N LYS A 393 4.70 -8.03 18.43
CA LYS A 393 5.76 -8.96 18.07
C LYS A 393 6.28 -8.78 16.63
N ASN A 394 5.49 -8.14 15.77
CA ASN A 394 5.77 -8.02 14.33
C ASN A 394 7.15 -7.42 14.01
N PRO A 395 7.61 -6.33 14.66
CA PRO A 395 8.90 -5.72 14.31
C PRO A 395 10.08 -6.65 14.61
N LEU A 396 10.01 -7.43 15.70
CA LEU A 396 11.06 -8.37 16.06
C LEU A 396 11.05 -9.59 15.12
N ALA A 397 9.87 -10.11 14.80
CA ALA A 397 9.72 -11.20 13.83
C ALA A 397 10.21 -10.80 12.42
N ALA A 398 9.91 -9.57 11.98
CA ALA A 398 10.32 -9.05 10.69
C ALA A 398 11.86 -9.02 10.52
N ILE A 399 12.60 -8.60 11.55
CA ILE A 399 14.07 -8.63 11.51
C ILE A 399 14.57 -10.08 11.53
N LEU A 400 14.01 -10.94 12.38
CA LEU A 400 14.39 -12.35 12.44
C LEU A 400 14.22 -13.06 11.09
N CYS A 401 13.14 -12.77 10.36
CA CYS A 401 12.91 -13.32 9.03
C CYS A 401 13.92 -12.81 7.98
N ARG A 402 14.57 -11.66 8.19
CA ARG A 402 15.54 -11.04 7.27
C ARG A 402 16.99 -11.34 7.61
N LEU A 403 17.27 -11.96 8.76
CA LEU A 403 18.64 -12.31 9.14
C LEU A 403 19.23 -13.33 8.16
N GLU A 404 20.46 -13.09 7.74
CA GLU A 404 21.20 -14.02 6.90
C GLU A 404 22.17 -14.87 7.68
N PHE A 405 22.07 -16.18 7.43
CA PHE A 405 22.95 -17.18 8.00
C PHE A 405 23.79 -17.91 6.94
N GLY A 406 23.62 -17.53 5.66
CA GLY A 406 24.19 -18.26 4.53
C GLY A 406 23.52 -19.63 4.37
N GLN A 407 24.32 -20.62 3.97
CA GLN A 407 23.88 -22.01 3.87
C GLN A 407 23.77 -22.64 5.27
N ILE A 408 22.67 -23.33 5.53
CA ILE A 408 22.43 -24.03 6.78
C ILE A 408 22.20 -25.50 6.49
N ASP A 409 23.12 -26.35 6.95
CA ASP A 409 23.04 -27.79 6.75
C ASP A 409 21.76 -28.38 7.38
N ILE A 410 21.16 -29.35 6.68
CA ILE A 410 20.05 -30.14 7.20
C ILE A 410 20.64 -31.35 7.96
N SER A 411 19.98 -31.80 9.03
CA SER A 411 20.33 -33.04 9.74
C SER A 411 19.28 -34.12 9.51
N GLU A 412 19.53 -35.35 9.97
CA GLU A 412 18.54 -36.45 9.95
C GLU A 412 17.25 -36.11 10.72
N ASP A 413 17.32 -35.16 11.65
CA ASP A 413 16.16 -34.70 12.45
C ASP A 413 15.49 -33.43 11.86
N GLY A 414 16.04 -32.88 10.77
CA GLY A 414 15.61 -31.63 10.14
C GLY A 414 16.64 -30.51 10.27
N VAL A 415 16.20 -29.27 10.05
CA VAL A 415 17.10 -28.11 10.03
C VAL A 415 16.99 -27.26 11.28
N LYS A 416 18.14 -26.89 11.86
CA LYS A 416 18.19 -26.02 13.03
C LYS A 416 18.31 -24.56 12.60
N TYR A 417 17.25 -23.78 12.83
CA TYR A 417 17.20 -22.37 12.47
C TYR A 417 16.48 -21.55 13.54
N LEU A 418 17.03 -20.37 13.89
CA LEU A 418 16.46 -19.49 14.93
C LEU A 418 16.09 -20.23 16.23
N GLU A 419 17.01 -21.04 16.76
CA GLU A 419 16.84 -21.88 17.97
C GLU A 419 15.73 -22.95 17.89
N ARG A 420 15.16 -23.20 16.71
CA ARG A 420 14.16 -24.22 16.44
C ARG A 420 14.70 -25.31 15.53
N LEU A 421 14.13 -26.49 15.65
CA LEU A 421 14.34 -27.62 14.75
C LEU A 421 13.10 -27.74 13.85
N TYR A 422 13.26 -27.49 12.57
CA TYR A 422 12.22 -27.66 11.55
C TYR A 422 12.36 -29.06 10.96
N ASP A 423 11.39 -29.92 11.28
CA ASP A 423 11.28 -31.27 10.71
C ASP A 423 10.68 -31.16 9.31
N LEU A 424 11.49 -31.46 8.29
CA LEU A 424 11.19 -31.36 6.87
C LEU A 424 10.70 -32.70 6.28
N GLY A 425 10.49 -33.73 7.11
CA GLY A 425 10.02 -35.04 6.68
C GLY A 425 11.06 -35.77 5.83
N GLU A 426 10.70 -36.09 4.58
CA GLU A 426 11.59 -36.81 3.66
C GLU A 426 12.84 -36.00 3.24
N TYR A 427 12.79 -34.68 3.45
CA TYR A 427 13.89 -33.76 3.16
C TYR A 427 14.86 -33.59 4.34
N ASN A 428 14.70 -34.35 5.44
CA ASN A 428 15.69 -34.42 6.52
C ASN A 428 16.95 -35.20 6.07
N ASN A 429 17.69 -34.63 5.12
CA ASN A 429 18.84 -35.25 4.48
C ASN A 429 20.13 -34.46 4.77
N PRO A 430 21.16 -35.06 5.40
CA PRO A 430 22.45 -34.42 5.63
C PRO A 430 23.20 -33.91 4.39
N ASP A 431 22.87 -34.42 3.21
CA ASP A 431 23.46 -33.95 1.95
C ASP A 431 22.78 -32.68 1.42
N PHE A 432 21.70 -32.23 2.06
CA PHE A 432 20.91 -31.06 1.67
C PHE A 432 21.20 -29.89 2.62
N PHE A 433 20.92 -28.68 2.16
CA PHE A 433 21.00 -27.46 2.97
C PHE A 433 19.78 -26.57 2.72
N VAL A 434 19.56 -25.61 3.61
CA VAL A 434 18.54 -24.58 3.43
C VAL A 434 19.15 -23.19 3.36
N GLN A 435 18.42 -22.29 2.71
CA GLN A 435 18.78 -20.89 2.61
C GLN A 435 17.54 -20.01 2.49
N ARG A 436 17.62 -18.76 2.95
CA ARG A 436 16.51 -17.81 2.87
C ARG A 436 16.27 -17.38 1.42
N LEU A 437 15.01 -17.44 0.98
CA LEU A 437 14.60 -17.01 -0.36
C LEU A 437 13.86 -15.68 -0.40
N THR A 438 13.18 -15.27 0.68
CA THR A 438 12.38 -14.03 0.73
C THR A 438 12.45 -13.31 2.09
N ALA A 439 12.06 -12.04 2.14
CA ALA A 439 11.97 -11.24 3.38
C ALA A 439 10.88 -11.70 4.36
N SER A 440 9.89 -12.45 3.86
CA SER A 440 8.78 -12.99 4.66
C SER A 440 9.11 -14.31 5.35
N GLY A 441 10.34 -14.82 5.20
CA GLY A 441 10.79 -16.05 5.86
C GLY A 441 10.41 -17.33 5.10
N GLN A 442 10.46 -17.31 3.77
CA GLN A 442 10.48 -18.54 2.98
C GLN A 442 11.92 -19.06 2.90
N MET A 443 12.09 -20.35 3.23
CA MET A 443 13.37 -21.04 3.27
C MET A 443 13.40 -22.10 2.18
N GLY A 444 14.34 -22.00 1.24
CA GLY A 444 14.54 -22.94 0.16
C GLY A 444 15.34 -24.15 0.62
N ILE A 445 14.98 -25.33 0.13
CA ILE A 445 15.66 -26.60 0.37
C ILE A 445 16.45 -26.93 -0.90
N PHE A 446 17.76 -27.05 -0.76
CA PHE A 446 18.68 -27.30 -1.87
C PHE A 446 19.27 -28.70 -1.77
N GLY A 447 19.34 -29.39 -2.91
CA GLY A 447 19.98 -30.70 -3.04
C GLY A 447 21.51 -30.63 -3.01
N GLU A 448 22.15 -31.80 -3.08
CA GLU A 448 23.62 -31.93 -3.21
C GLU A 448 24.15 -31.20 -4.46
N ASP A 449 23.35 -31.19 -5.53
CA ASP A 449 23.59 -30.49 -6.79
C ASP A 449 23.36 -28.97 -6.72
N ARG A 450 22.99 -28.45 -5.55
CA ARG A 450 22.62 -27.05 -5.30
C ARG A 450 21.40 -26.58 -6.11
N ILE A 451 20.59 -27.51 -6.62
CA ILE A 451 19.31 -27.19 -7.24
C ILE A 451 18.26 -26.99 -6.15
N LEU A 452 17.49 -25.91 -6.28
CA LEU A 452 16.38 -25.60 -5.37
C LEU A 452 15.23 -26.59 -5.58
N GLN A 453 14.98 -27.43 -4.59
CA GLN A 453 14.02 -28.54 -4.67
C GLN A 453 12.61 -28.09 -4.28
N LYS A 454 12.48 -27.49 -3.09
CA LYS A 454 11.23 -27.11 -2.42
C LYS A 454 11.47 -25.90 -1.52
N PHE A 455 10.45 -25.40 -0.85
CA PHE A 455 10.62 -24.42 0.23
C PHE A 455 9.68 -24.69 1.41
N PHE A 456 9.92 -24.04 2.55
CA PHE A 456 9.01 -24.05 3.69
C PHE A 456 8.95 -22.65 4.33
N HIS A 457 7.91 -22.41 5.14
CA HIS A 457 7.76 -21.15 5.88
C HIS A 457 8.27 -21.28 7.32
N LEU A 458 8.90 -20.22 7.83
CA LEU A 458 9.34 -20.16 9.23
C LEU A 458 8.18 -20.19 10.25
N GLY A 459 6.97 -19.84 9.82
CA GLY A 459 5.76 -19.82 10.64
C GLY A 459 5.77 -18.73 11.72
N ASP A 460 4.96 -18.90 12.76
CA ASP A 460 4.94 -17.98 13.90
C ASP A 460 6.22 -18.13 14.75
N LEU A 461 7.18 -17.22 14.54
CA LEU A 461 8.43 -17.15 15.31
C LEU A 461 8.23 -16.86 16.80
N SER A 462 7.02 -16.51 17.22
CA SER A 462 6.71 -16.21 18.61
C SER A 462 6.24 -17.40 19.45
N SER A 463 5.98 -18.54 18.80
CA SER A 463 5.71 -19.81 19.48
C SER A 463 6.91 -20.29 20.31
N ASP A 464 6.65 -20.94 21.46
CA ASP A 464 7.68 -21.59 22.27
C ASP A 464 8.08 -22.98 21.74
N GLU A 465 7.46 -23.43 20.65
CA GLU A 465 7.79 -24.70 20.00
C GLU A 465 9.26 -24.74 19.55
N ARG A 466 10.00 -25.69 20.13
CA ARG A 466 11.40 -25.96 19.75
C ARG A 466 11.53 -26.91 18.58
N LYS A 467 10.53 -27.75 18.33
CA LYS A 467 10.46 -28.63 17.16
C LYS A 467 9.17 -28.33 16.41
N VAL A 468 9.29 -27.88 15.17
CA VAL A 468 8.19 -27.49 14.29
C VAL A 468 8.14 -28.50 13.15
N LYS A 469 6.97 -29.08 12.88
CA LYS A 469 6.77 -29.87 11.66
C LYS A 469 6.52 -28.91 10.51
N ALA A 470 7.51 -28.70 9.65
CA ALA A 470 7.41 -27.74 8.57
C ALA A 470 6.48 -28.25 7.47
N ALA A 471 5.66 -27.35 6.91
CA ALA A 471 4.97 -27.61 5.66
C ALA A 471 5.97 -27.37 4.51
N VAL A 472 6.49 -28.45 3.93
CA VAL A 472 7.34 -28.39 2.74
C VAL A 472 6.43 -28.27 1.52
N LEU A 473 6.65 -27.23 0.72
CA LEU A 473 5.80 -26.80 -0.37
C LEU A 473 6.53 -26.87 -1.70
N ASP A 474 5.76 -27.18 -2.75
CA ASP A 474 6.16 -27.06 -4.13
C ASP A 474 6.10 -25.61 -4.59
N PHE A 475 6.97 -25.28 -5.54
CA PHE A 475 6.85 -24.07 -6.34
C PHE A 475 5.66 -24.21 -7.28
N THR A 476 4.86 -23.15 -7.39
CA THR A 476 3.70 -23.11 -8.28
C THR A 476 3.84 -21.96 -9.26
N LEU A 477 3.25 -22.09 -10.45
CA LEU A 477 3.38 -21.06 -11.49
C LEU A 477 2.83 -19.70 -11.03
N GLU A 478 1.79 -19.70 -10.19
CA GLU A 478 1.18 -18.49 -9.64
C GLU A 478 2.14 -17.67 -8.77
N GLN A 479 3.22 -18.28 -8.27
CA GLN A 479 4.27 -17.57 -7.53
C GLN A 479 5.22 -16.78 -8.42
N PHE A 480 5.28 -17.12 -9.71
CA PHE A 480 6.19 -16.55 -10.71
C PHE A 480 5.47 -15.72 -11.77
N PHE A 481 4.18 -15.96 -11.97
CA PHE A 481 3.37 -15.39 -13.02
C PHE A 481 2.08 -14.83 -12.46
N SER A 482 1.65 -13.71 -13.02
CA SER A 482 0.33 -13.15 -12.74
C SER A 482 -0.81 -13.78 -13.51
N LEU A 483 -0.56 -14.71 -14.45
CA LEU A 483 -1.62 -15.55 -15.01
C LEU A 483 -1.21 -17.01 -15.09
N PRO A 484 -2.01 -17.91 -14.49
CA PRO A 484 -1.93 -19.32 -14.83
C PRO A 484 -2.48 -19.52 -16.25
N VAL A 485 -1.71 -20.22 -17.08
CA VAL A 485 -2.11 -20.58 -18.44
C VAL A 485 -2.69 -21.99 -18.50
N PRO A 486 -3.65 -22.26 -19.42
CA PRO A 486 -4.28 -23.56 -19.51
C PRO A 486 -3.27 -24.70 -19.71
N GLU A 487 -3.63 -25.86 -19.14
CA GLU A 487 -2.88 -27.10 -19.29
C GLU A 487 -2.62 -27.46 -20.76
N GLY A 488 -1.39 -27.89 -21.07
CA GLY A 488 -1.01 -28.38 -22.39
C GLY A 488 -0.72 -27.31 -23.45
N THR A 489 -0.74 -26.02 -23.09
CA THR A 489 -0.35 -24.92 -23.99
C THR A 489 1.17 -24.79 -24.09
N GLU A 490 1.69 -24.31 -25.22
CA GLU A 490 3.13 -23.98 -25.35
C GLU A 490 3.54 -22.88 -24.35
N GLU A 491 2.65 -21.94 -24.08
CA GLU A 491 2.89 -20.89 -23.08
C GLU A 491 3.07 -21.48 -21.67
N LYS A 492 2.28 -22.50 -21.30
CA LYS A 492 2.48 -23.20 -20.03
C LYS A 492 3.84 -23.89 -19.96
N LYS A 493 4.27 -24.54 -21.04
CA LYS A 493 5.61 -25.15 -21.09
C LYS A 493 6.69 -24.09 -20.89
N VAL A 494 6.55 -22.93 -21.52
CA VAL A 494 7.48 -21.81 -21.31
C VAL A 494 7.47 -21.39 -19.84
N GLN A 495 6.30 -21.23 -19.20
CA GLN A 495 6.20 -20.89 -17.77
C GLN A 495 6.88 -21.94 -16.87
N GLU A 496 6.65 -23.23 -17.13
CA GLU A 496 7.31 -24.34 -16.44
C GLU A 496 8.83 -24.32 -16.65
N GLU A 497 9.29 -24.04 -17.87
CA GLU A 497 10.71 -23.86 -18.18
C GLU A 497 11.33 -22.70 -17.38
N ILE A 498 10.64 -21.56 -17.25
CA ILE A 498 11.14 -20.44 -16.43
C ILE A 498 11.24 -20.86 -14.96
N MET A 499 10.24 -21.56 -14.44
CA MET A 499 10.23 -22.00 -13.04
C MET A 499 11.34 -23.03 -12.78
N GLU A 500 11.58 -23.97 -13.70
CA GLU A 500 12.68 -24.92 -13.58
C GLU A 500 14.04 -24.27 -13.77
N GLU A 501 14.17 -23.33 -14.71
CA GLU A 501 15.36 -22.48 -14.86
C GLU A 501 15.64 -21.71 -13.58
N PHE A 502 14.60 -21.16 -12.94
CA PHE A 502 14.72 -20.48 -11.67
C PHE A 502 15.30 -21.40 -10.61
N LYS A 503 14.74 -22.60 -10.46
CA LYS A 503 15.21 -23.58 -9.46
C LYS A 503 16.66 -24.03 -9.71
N GLN A 504 17.04 -24.20 -10.96
CA GLN A 504 18.38 -24.66 -11.36
C GLN A 504 19.45 -23.59 -11.13
N ASN A 505 19.12 -22.33 -11.37
CA ASN A 505 20.11 -21.24 -11.37
C ASN A 505 20.08 -20.39 -10.09
N TYR A 506 19.05 -20.54 -9.25
CA TYR A 506 18.87 -19.72 -8.05
C TYR A 506 20.14 -19.61 -7.21
N PHE A 507 20.74 -20.75 -6.86
CA PHE A 507 21.90 -20.78 -5.97
C PHE A 507 23.12 -20.08 -6.59
N ALA A 508 23.35 -20.26 -7.89
CA ALA A 508 24.46 -19.63 -8.60
C ALA A 508 24.25 -18.11 -8.75
N PHE A 509 23.00 -17.69 -8.93
CA PHE A 509 22.63 -16.28 -9.05
C PHE A 509 22.67 -15.54 -7.70
N TYR A 510 22.28 -16.24 -6.64
CA TYR A 510 22.14 -15.71 -5.29
C TYR A 510 23.48 -15.33 -4.64
N ASP A 511 24.61 -15.86 -5.12
CA ASP A 511 25.91 -15.72 -4.44
C ASP A 511 26.22 -14.26 -4.04
N ASP A 512 27.01 -14.09 -2.97
CA ASP A 512 27.32 -12.80 -2.34
C ASP A 512 27.81 -11.74 -3.34
N GLU A 513 28.29 -12.14 -4.51
CA GLU A 513 28.68 -11.26 -5.62
C GLU A 513 27.54 -10.34 -6.07
N PHE A 514 26.30 -10.82 -6.20
CA PHE A 514 25.18 -9.97 -6.64
C PHE A 514 24.95 -8.81 -5.66
N PHE A 515 24.90 -9.11 -4.37
CA PHE A 515 24.73 -8.09 -3.33
C PHE A 515 25.95 -7.16 -3.22
N LYS A 516 27.17 -7.69 -3.36
CA LYS A 516 28.40 -6.88 -3.38
C LYS A 516 28.43 -5.91 -4.57
N GLU A 517 27.92 -6.33 -5.73
CA GLU A 517 27.94 -5.52 -6.94
C GLU A 517 26.83 -4.45 -6.94
N THR A 518 25.63 -4.82 -6.50
CA THR A 518 24.42 -3.99 -6.63
C THR A 518 23.98 -3.30 -5.36
N GLY A 519 24.37 -3.80 -4.18
CA GLY A 519 23.84 -3.35 -2.89
C GLY A 519 22.40 -3.80 -2.59
N VAL A 520 21.77 -4.57 -3.48
CA VAL A 520 20.41 -5.10 -3.31
C VAL A 520 20.45 -6.57 -2.96
N ARG A 521 19.68 -6.98 -1.94
CA ARG A 521 19.53 -8.39 -1.60
C ARG A 521 18.45 -9.02 -2.45
N PHE A 522 18.84 -9.98 -3.27
CA PHE A 522 17.91 -10.68 -4.16
C PHE A 522 16.77 -11.37 -3.41
N ASN A 523 17.05 -11.93 -2.24
CA ASN A 523 16.05 -12.54 -1.36
C ASN A 523 15.27 -11.56 -0.47
N ASN A 524 15.33 -10.25 -0.74
CA ASN A 524 14.34 -9.31 -0.21
C ASN A 524 13.11 -9.18 -1.12
N LEU A 525 13.17 -9.74 -2.32
CA LEU A 525 12.15 -9.66 -3.35
C LEU A 525 11.19 -10.87 -3.28
N SER A 526 10.07 -10.78 -3.98
CA SER A 526 9.16 -11.91 -4.25
C SER A 526 9.73 -12.88 -5.29
N PHE A 527 9.23 -14.12 -5.34
CA PHE A 527 9.68 -15.11 -6.34
C PHE A 527 9.51 -14.63 -7.78
N ARG A 528 8.41 -13.93 -8.07
CA ARG A 528 8.12 -13.33 -9.36
C ARG A 528 9.15 -12.27 -9.77
N GLU A 529 9.46 -11.33 -8.88
CA GLU A 529 10.49 -10.31 -9.12
C GLU A 529 11.87 -10.94 -9.33
N GLN A 530 12.20 -11.96 -8.52
CA GLN A 530 13.45 -12.70 -8.63
C GLN A 530 13.54 -13.42 -9.99
N ALA A 531 12.52 -14.17 -10.39
CA ALA A 531 12.57 -14.97 -11.61
C ALA A 531 12.70 -14.14 -12.89
N TRP A 532 11.96 -13.03 -13.01
CA TRP A 532 12.04 -12.20 -14.21
C TRP A 532 13.38 -11.49 -14.36
N PHE A 533 13.94 -10.98 -13.25
CA PHE A 533 15.26 -10.38 -13.27
C PHE A 533 16.35 -11.42 -13.58
N MET A 534 16.32 -12.58 -12.91
CA MET A 534 17.31 -13.64 -13.15
C MET A 534 17.24 -14.16 -14.58
N ARG A 535 16.03 -14.40 -15.12
CA ARG A 535 15.86 -14.82 -16.51
C ARG A 535 16.48 -13.81 -17.48
N PHE A 536 16.26 -12.52 -17.27
CA PHE A 536 16.87 -11.49 -18.12
C PHE A 536 18.39 -11.59 -18.12
N VAL A 537 19.00 -11.71 -16.94
CA VAL A 537 20.47 -11.79 -16.82
C VAL A 537 20.99 -13.09 -17.44
N LEU A 538 20.34 -14.23 -17.22
CA LEU A 538 20.80 -15.52 -17.76
C LEU A 538 20.77 -15.58 -19.30
N HIS A 539 19.77 -14.94 -19.93
CA HIS A 539 19.61 -14.96 -21.40
C HIS A 539 20.19 -13.72 -22.09
N GLY A 540 20.51 -12.68 -21.34
CA GLY A 540 21.12 -11.46 -21.87
C GLY A 540 22.58 -11.67 -22.27
N THR A 541 23.03 -10.90 -23.26
CA THR A 541 24.45 -10.74 -23.59
C THR A 541 25.23 -10.17 -22.39
N GLU A 542 26.55 -10.38 -22.35
CA GLU A 542 27.41 -9.81 -21.30
C GLU A 542 27.21 -8.29 -21.13
N GLN A 543 26.95 -7.58 -22.23
CA GLN A 543 26.64 -6.15 -22.20
C GLN A 543 25.30 -5.86 -21.52
N GLU A 544 24.24 -6.63 -21.83
CA GLU A 544 22.92 -6.49 -21.21
C GLU A 544 22.95 -6.87 -19.73
N GLN A 545 23.66 -7.94 -19.36
CA GLN A 545 23.88 -8.32 -17.96
C GLN A 545 24.51 -7.17 -17.18
N LYS A 546 25.60 -6.60 -17.71
CA LYS A 546 26.27 -5.45 -17.09
C LYS A 546 25.37 -4.21 -17.02
N LYS A 547 24.53 -3.96 -18.03
CA LYS A 547 23.54 -2.87 -17.98
C LYS A 547 22.50 -3.11 -16.89
N ALA A 548 21.98 -4.33 -16.76
CA ALA A 548 21.03 -4.70 -15.72
C ALA A 548 21.62 -4.53 -14.31
N LEU A 549 22.84 -5.05 -14.07
CA LEU A 549 23.50 -4.93 -12.77
C LEU A 549 23.82 -3.47 -12.41
N ASN A 550 24.28 -2.68 -13.37
CA ASN A 550 24.48 -1.23 -13.16
C ASN A 550 23.17 -0.51 -12.87
N LEU A 551 22.08 -0.89 -13.55
CA LEU A 551 20.76 -0.31 -13.32
C LEU A 551 20.27 -0.61 -11.89
N VAL A 552 20.42 -1.84 -11.40
CA VAL A 552 20.09 -2.17 -10.00
C VAL A 552 21.01 -1.45 -9.02
N LYS A 553 22.30 -1.32 -9.35
CA LYS A 553 23.26 -0.57 -8.52
C LYS A 553 22.90 0.91 -8.41
N GLU A 554 22.45 1.52 -9.50
CA GLU A 554 22.12 2.95 -9.56
C GLU A 554 20.74 3.25 -8.97
N TYR A 555 19.75 2.40 -9.23
CA TYR A 555 18.34 2.65 -8.91
C TYR A 555 17.73 1.68 -7.88
N GLY A 556 18.54 0.81 -7.28
CA GLY A 556 18.14 -0.13 -6.24
C GLY A 556 17.07 -1.14 -6.69
N GLU A 557 16.19 -1.50 -5.74
CA GLU A 557 15.07 -2.41 -6.00
C GLU A 557 14.08 -1.88 -7.03
N ALA A 558 13.85 -0.57 -7.08
CA ALA A 558 12.95 0.04 -8.05
C ALA A 558 13.40 -0.24 -9.49
N GLY A 559 14.72 -0.13 -9.74
CA GLY A 559 15.31 -0.51 -11.01
C GLY A 559 15.12 -2.00 -11.32
N LEU A 560 15.40 -2.87 -10.35
CA LEU A 560 15.23 -4.32 -10.50
C LEU A 560 13.79 -4.71 -10.82
N LYS A 561 12.82 -4.17 -10.09
CA LYS A 561 11.40 -4.52 -10.22
C LYS A 561 10.81 -4.11 -11.57
N THR A 562 11.45 -3.21 -12.32
CA THR A 562 11.02 -2.89 -13.69
C THR A 562 11.09 -4.09 -14.65
N PHE A 563 11.94 -5.08 -14.35
CA PHE A 563 12.05 -6.31 -15.14
C PHE A 563 10.80 -7.21 -15.05
N LEU A 564 9.86 -6.94 -14.13
CA LEU A 564 8.53 -7.55 -14.15
C LEU A 564 7.79 -7.30 -15.48
N SER A 565 8.12 -6.22 -16.19
CA SER A 565 7.53 -5.92 -17.51
C SER A 565 7.86 -6.96 -18.57
N LEU A 566 8.91 -7.77 -18.37
CA LEU A 566 9.27 -8.87 -19.27
C LEU A 566 8.23 -9.99 -19.33
N GLU A 567 7.38 -10.09 -18.31
CA GLU A 567 6.24 -11.00 -18.34
C GLU A 567 5.29 -10.71 -19.50
N LEU A 568 5.23 -9.46 -19.94
CA LEU A 568 4.28 -8.99 -20.94
C LEU A 568 4.93 -8.72 -22.29
N ASP A 569 6.19 -8.29 -22.27
CA ASP A 569 6.97 -7.98 -23.45
C ASP A 569 8.43 -8.38 -23.19
N THR A 570 8.88 -9.47 -23.80
CA THR A 570 10.27 -9.94 -23.69
C THR A 570 11.28 -8.89 -24.18
N GLY A 571 10.86 -7.92 -25.00
CA GLY A 571 11.68 -6.78 -25.44
C GLY A 571 11.68 -5.59 -24.47
N ALA A 572 11.06 -5.70 -23.29
CA ALA A 572 10.99 -4.59 -22.33
C ALA A 572 12.36 -4.19 -21.76
N GLY A 573 13.36 -5.09 -21.77
CA GLY A 573 14.72 -4.79 -21.31
C GLY A 573 15.35 -3.57 -22.02
N ASP A 574 15.23 -3.50 -23.34
CA ASP A 574 15.75 -2.38 -24.14
C ASP A 574 15.08 -1.05 -23.76
N LYS A 575 13.78 -1.09 -23.48
CA LYS A 575 12.99 0.08 -23.07
C LYS A 575 13.40 0.56 -21.68
N ILE A 576 13.61 -0.36 -20.75
CA ILE A 576 14.10 -0.06 -19.40
C ILE A 576 15.47 0.65 -19.50
N PHE A 577 16.40 0.12 -20.29
CA PHE A 577 17.71 0.74 -20.47
C PHE A 577 17.61 2.11 -21.18
N ALA A 578 16.75 2.25 -22.19
CA ALA A 578 16.53 3.53 -22.85
C ALA A 578 16.05 4.62 -21.87
N ILE A 579 15.17 4.27 -20.93
CA ILE A 579 14.74 5.21 -19.87
C ILE A 579 15.91 5.62 -18.99
N ALA A 580 16.69 4.66 -18.49
CA ALA A 580 17.86 4.95 -17.63
C ALA A 580 18.88 5.84 -18.35
N GLU A 581 19.13 5.59 -19.64
CA GLU A 581 20.08 6.35 -20.44
C GLU A 581 19.59 7.78 -20.77
N LYS A 582 18.28 7.96 -21.01
CA LYS A 582 17.67 9.25 -21.39
C LYS A 582 17.39 10.17 -20.20
N PHE A 583 16.75 9.66 -19.16
CA PHE A 583 16.24 10.49 -18.07
C PHE A 583 17.29 10.72 -16.96
N LYS A 584 18.16 9.73 -16.67
CA LYS A 584 19.29 9.74 -15.70
C LYS A 584 18.99 10.26 -14.28
N GLY A 585 19.62 9.67 -13.27
CA GLY A 585 19.51 10.15 -11.87
C GLY A 585 18.06 10.18 -11.38
N GLU A 586 17.68 11.26 -10.70
CA GLU A 586 16.37 11.40 -10.04
C GLU A 586 15.17 11.20 -10.98
N ALA A 587 15.28 11.63 -12.24
CA ALA A 587 14.21 11.51 -13.22
C ALA A 587 13.93 10.04 -13.62
N ALA A 588 14.98 9.27 -13.90
CA ALA A 588 14.85 7.84 -14.20
C ALA A 588 14.40 7.05 -12.95
N GLU A 589 14.98 7.38 -11.80
CA GLU A 589 14.60 6.81 -10.52
C GLU A 589 13.11 6.99 -10.23
N LYS A 590 12.58 8.19 -10.46
CA LYS A 590 11.15 8.51 -10.28
C LYS A 590 10.25 7.64 -11.16
N ILE A 591 10.62 7.43 -12.43
CA ILE A 591 9.87 6.55 -13.36
C ILE A 591 9.86 5.11 -12.83
N PHE A 592 11.02 4.56 -12.51
CA PHE A 592 11.15 3.17 -12.03
C PHE A 592 10.41 2.94 -10.71
N ARG A 593 10.50 3.89 -9.79
CA ARG A 593 9.79 3.86 -8.50
C ARG A 593 8.27 3.94 -8.65
N LYS A 594 7.77 4.70 -9.62
CA LYS A 594 6.33 4.74 -9.89
C LYS A 594 5.84 3.45 -10.54
N TYR A 595 6.64 2.84 -11.43
CA TYR A 595 6.35 1.51 -11.95
C TYR A 595 6.26 0.46 -10.83
N GLU A 596 7.26 0.43 -9.93
CA GLU A 596 7.26 -0.42 -8.73
C GLU A 596 5.99 -0.21 -7.89
N ALA A 597 5.62 1.04 -7.60
CA ALA A 597 4.42 1.32 -6.81
C ALA A 597 3.13 0.79 -7.45
N ILE A 598 3.03 0.84 -8.79
CA ILE A 598 1.90 0.29 -9.54
C ILE A 598 1.92 -1.24 -9.52
N ALA A 599 3.08 -1.86 -9.70
CA ALA A 599 3.22 -3.32 -9.62
C ALA A 599 2.84 -3.83 -8.21
N HIS A 600 3.28 -3.13 -7.16
CA HIS A 600 2.92 -3.42 -5.79
C HIS A 600 1.41 -3.27 -5.55
N LEU A 601 0.80 -2.18 -6.03
CA LEU A 601 -0.64 -1.97 -5.95
C LEU A 601 -1.43 -3.08 -6.68
N GLY A 602 -0.91 -3.57 -7.80
CA GLY A 602 -1.46 -4.74 -8.49
C GLY A 602 -1.51 -5.96 -7.57
N ASN A 603 -0.39 -6.30 -6.93
CA ASN A 603 -0.30 -7.43 -5.99
C ASN A 603 -1.22 -7.24 -4.77
N GLU A 604 -1.31 -6.02 -4.23
CA GLU A 604 -2.23 -5.72 -3.11
C GLU A 604 -3.70 -5.93 -3.51
N ILE A 605 -4.07 -5.51 -4.72
CA ILE A 605 -5.42 -5.72 -5.25
C ILE A 605 -5.68 -7.21 -5.42
N GLU A 606 -4.71 -7.98 -5.88
CA GLU A 606 -4.80 -9.44 -5.98
C GLU A 606 -5.12 -10.09 -4.65
N ILE A 607 -4.31 -9.80 -3.63
CA ILE A 607 -4.47 -10.35 -2.27
C ILE A 607 -5.85 -9.97 -1.75
N ALA A 608 -6.24 -8.70 -1.88
CA ALA A 608 -7.55 -8.23 -1.43
C ALA A 608 -8.71 -8.92 -2.17
N VAL A 609 -8.54 -9.22 -3.46
CA VAL A 609 -9.53 -9.95 -4.27
C VAL A 609 -9.59 -11.42 -3.84
N GLN A 610 -8.45 -12.09 -3.70
CA GLN A 610 -8.37 -13.49 -3.27
C GLN A 610 -8.95 -13.68 -1.87
N GLU A 611 -8.51 -12.88 -0.88
CA GLU A 611 -9.03 -12.94 0.49
C GLU A 611 -10.56 -12.77 0.52
N PHE A 612 -11.07 -11.81 -0.27
CA PHE A 612 -12.49 -11.52 -0.34
C PHE A 612 -13.33 -12.70 -0.85
N PHE A 613 -12.87 -13.42 -1.88
CA PHE A 613 -13.60 -14.58 -2.42
C PHE A 613 -13.37 -15.86 -1.64
N VAL A 614 -12.16 -16.09 -1.12
CA VAL A 614 -11.86 -17.25 -0.26
C VAL A 614 -12.75 -17.21 0.98
N ALA A 615 -12.89 -16.04 1.62
CA ALA A 615 -13.79 -15.86 2.77
C ALA A 615 -15.26 -16.17 2.46
N ARG A 616 -15.67 -16.20 1.18
CA ARG A 616 -17.05 -16.42 0.73
C ARG A 616 -17.25 -17.76 0.01
N GLY A 617 -16.23 -18.61 -0.06
CA GLY A 617 -16.29 -19.89 -0.77
C GLY A 617 -16.51 -19.75 -2.28
N ARG A 618 -16.05 -18.65 -2.88
CA ARG A 618 -16.23 -18.30 -4.30
C ARG A 618 -14.89 -18.05 -5.00
N ALA A 619 -13.84 -18.74 -4.57
CA ALA A 619 -12.47 -18.54 -5.08
C ALA A 619 -12.35 -18.75 -6.60
N ASP A 620 -13.29 -19.46 -7.22
CA ASP A 620 -13.38 -19.76 -8.64
C ASP A 620 -14.03 -18.66 -9.49
N GLN A 621 -14.75 -17.71 -8.89
CA GLN A 621 -15.57 -16.76 -9.65
C GLN A 621 -14.78 -15.61 -10.26
N VAL A 622 -13.62 -15.26 -9.68
CA VAL A 622 -12.77 -14.23 -10.27
C VAL A 622 -11.29 -14.47 -10.00
N SER A 623 -10.52 -14.36 -11.08
CA SER A 623 -9.06 -14.42 -11.10
C SER A 623 -8.51 -13.02 -10.77
N GLY A 624 -8.11 -12.80 -9.51
CA GLY A 624 -7.47 -11.54 -9.06
C GLY A 624 -6.21 -11.21 -9.87
N GLU A 625 -5.46 -12.25 -10.19
CA GLU A 625 -4.42 -12.36 -11.24
C GLU A 625 -4.72 -11.54 -12.51
N ARG A 626 -5.93 -11.63 -13.10
CA ARG A 626 -6.28 -10.87 -14.32
C ARG A 626 -6.29 -9.37 -14.09
N VAL A 627 -6.73 -8.93 -12.92
CA VAL A 627 -6.75 -7.50 -12.55
C VAL A 627 -5.32 -7.00 -12.37
N THR A 628 -4.49 -7.75 -11.63
CA THR A 628 -3.06 -7.48 -11.49
C THR A 628 -2.38 -7.35 -12.84
N GLN A 629 -2.67 -8.26 -13.77
CA GLN A 629 -2.09 -8.23 -15.10
C GLN A 629 -2.45 -6.99 -15.90
N GLU A 630 -3.72 -6.59 -15.94
CA GLU A 630 -4.10 -5.40 -16.71
C GLU A 630 -3.48 -4.14 -16.10
N ILE A 631 -3.31 -4.07 -14.77
CA ILE A 631 -2.58 -3.00 -14.09
C ILE A 631 -1.10 -3.01 -14.52
N ILE A 632 -0.41 -4.15 -14.45
CA ILE A 632 1.01 -4.29 -14.82
C ILE A 632 1.21 -4.04 -16.32
N LYS A 633 0.27 -4.45 -17.17
CA LYS A 633 0.28 -4.22 -18.62
C LYS A 633 0.09 -2.78 -18.99
N ARG A 634 -0.68 -2.06 -18.22
CA ARG A 634 -0.78 -0.61 -18.39
C ARG A 634 0.52 0.06 -17.93
N ALA A 635 1.08 -0.36 -16.80
CA ALA A 635 2.37 0.13 -16.32
C ALA A 635 3.51 -0.14 -17.34
N GLY A 636 3.54 -1.33 -17.94
CA GLY A 636 4.53 -1.70 -18.96
C GLY A 636 4.36 -0.93 -20.26
N ARG A 637 3.12 -0.65 -20.70
CA ARG A 637 2.86 0.24 -21.84
C ARG A 637 3.36 1.66 -21.57
N ILE A 638 3.21 2.15 -20.35
CA ILE A 638 3.74 3.44 -19.94
C ILE A 638 5.28 3.45 -20.07
N LEU A 639 5.98 2.44 -19.54
CA LEU A 639 7.43 2.33 -19.73
C LEU A 639 7.81 2.33 -21.22
N ALA A 640 7.07 1.60 -22.05
CA ALA A 640 7.30 1.59 -23.50
C ALA A 640 7.13 2.97 -24.14
N ASN A 641 6.05 3.70 -23.79
CA ASN A 641 5.82 5.04 -24.30
C ASN A 641 6.95 6.00 -23.90
N PHE A 642 7.46 5.91 -22.67
CA PHE A 642 8.55 6.77 -22.20
C PHE A 642 9.92 6.42 -22.76
N ALA A 643 10.16 5.14 -23.05
CA ALA A 643 11.35 4.74 -23.78
C ALA A 643 11.42 5.43 -25.16
N ASP A 644 10.28 5.73 -25.79
CA ASP A 644 10.19 6.40 -27.08
C ASP A 644 10.18 7.94 -26.99
N MET A 645 9.92 8.52 -25.81
CA MET A 645 9.91 9.97 -25.60
C MET A 645 11.31 10.58 -25.48
N GLU A 646 11.42 11.87 -25.79
CA GLU A 646 12.62 12.67 -25.51
C GLU A 646 12.56 13.23 -24.09
N ALA A 647 13.69 13.18 -23.37
CA ALA A 647 13.77 13.66 -21.98
C ALA A 647 13.54 15.18 -21.92
N SER A 648 12.50 15.59 -21.19
CA SER A 648 12.16 16.99 -20.94
C SER A 648 11.32 17.10 -19.67
N ASP A 649 11.27 18.28 -19.06
CA ASP A 649 10.43 18.52 -17.87
C ASP A 649 8.95 18.25 -18.18
N ALA A 650 8.48 18.63 -19.38
CA ALA A 650 7.13 18.32 -19.84
C ALA A 650 6.87 16.81 -19.94
N ALA A 651 7.86 16.03 -20.37
CA ALA A 651 7.75 14.57 -20.36
C ALA A 651 7.65 14.03 -18.93
N LEU A 652 8.39 14.60 -17.97
CA LEU A 652 8.31 14.21 -16.55
C LEU A 652 6.95 14.55 -15.92
N ASP A 653 6.36 15.68 -16.26
CA ASP A 653 5.00 16.03 -15.81
C ASP A 653 3.93 15.10 -16.43
N ASP A 654 4.09 14.77 -17.72
CA ASP A 654 3.21 13.82 -18.40
C ASP A 654 3.35 12.41 -17.80
N ILE A 655 4.58 11.99 -17.48
CA ILE A 655 4.92 10.76 -16.74
C ILE A 655 4.16 10.71 -15.43
N ASP A 656 4.28 11.75 -14.62
CA ASP A 656 3.67 11.79 -13.32
C ASP A 656 2.16 11.65 -13.40
N ARG A 657 1.55 12.40 -14.32
CA ARG A 657 0.11 12.38 -14.54
C ARG A 657 -0.37 11.02 -15.02
N GLU A 658 0.31 10.39 -15.98
CA GLU A 658 -0.12 9.07 -16.48
C GLU A 658 -0.03 7.97 -15.42
N LEU A 659 1.04 7.99 -14.61
CA LEU A 659 1.24 7.02 -13.54
C LEU A 659 0.25 7.24 -12.38
N ASP A 660 -0.04 8.49 -12.03
CA ASP A 660 -1.07 8.82 -11.03
C ASP A 660 -2.47 8.40 -11.51
N ASN A 661 -2.77 8.57 -12.81
CA ASN A 661 -4.00 8.07 -13.41
C ASN A 661 -4.12 6.53 -13.29
N ILE A 662 -3.03 5.77 -13.50
CA ILE A 662 -3.07 4.31 -13.28
C ILE A 662 -3.39 3.99 -11.83
N LYS A 663 -2.73 4.67 -10.89
CA LYS A 663 -2.95 4.46 -9.46
C LYS A 663 -4.41 4.71 -9.09
N GLU A 664 -4.99 5.83 -9.55
CA GLU A 664 -6.40 6.15 -9.33
C GLU A 664 -7.33 5.12 -9.98
N ASP A 665 -6.99 4.62 -11.16
CA ASP A 665 -7.77 3.59 -11.85
C ASP A 665 -7.69 2.25 -11.14
N ALA A 666 -6.52 1.85 -10.64
CA ALA A 666 -6.34 0.64 -9.84
C ALA A 666 -7.17 0.69 -8.53
N VAL A 667 -7.19 1.84 -7.85
CA VAL A 667 -8.04 2.07 -6.68
C VAL A 667 -9.53 1.99 -7.05
N MET A 668 -9.93 2.61 -8.16
CA MET A 668 -11.29 2.52 -8.68
C MET A 668 -11.66 1.07 -8.99
N PHE A 669 -10.78 0.29 -9.63
CA PHE A 669 -11.01 -1.11 -9.95
C PHE A 669 -11.24 -1.94 -8.69
N SER A 670 -10.36 -1.82 -7.69
CA SER A 670 -10.58 -2.49 -6.39
C SER A 670 -11.96 -2.16 -5.80
N SER A 671 -12.44 -0.93 -6.02
CA SER A 671 -13.72 -0.43 -5.52
C SER A 671 -14.92 -0.98 -6.24
N ILE A 672 -14.96 -0.85 -7.57
CA ILE A 672 -16.00 -1.46 -8.40
C ILE A 672 -16.08 -2.95 -8.10
N PHE A 673 -14.94 -3.60 -7.99
CA PHE A 673 -14.84 -5.02 -7.76
C PHE A 673 -15.43 -5.45 -6.42
N LYS A 674 -14.96 -4.87 -5.31
CA LYS A 674 -15.51 -5.17 -3.98
C LYS A 674 -17.00 -4.87 -3.89
N THR A 675 -17.47 -3.77 -4.48
CA THR A 675 -18.91 -3.44 -4.46
C THR A 675 -19.70 -4.42 -5.32
N ALA A 676 -19.20 -4.78 -6.50
CA ALA A 676 -19.83 -5.76 -7.39
C ALA A 676 -19.99 -7.14 -6.78
N PHE A 677 -19.03 -7.55 -5.96
CA PHE A 677 -18.99 -8.91 -5.43
C PHE A 677 -19.32 -8.99 -3.93
N LYS A 678 -19.71 -7.87 -3.28
CA LYS A 678 -20.24 -7.81 -1.89
C LYS A 678 -21.53 -8.56 -1.66
N GLY A 679 -22.12 -9.17 -2.70
CA GLY A 679 -23.28 -10.05 -2.57
C GLY A 679 -24.55 -9.30 -2.15
N LYS A 680 -24.51 -7.97 -2.20
CA LYS A 680 -25.72 -7.16 -2.31
C LYS A 680 -26.18 -7.27 -3.76
N GLU A 681 -27.48 -7.46 -3.98
CA GLU A 681 -28.07 -7.54 -5.32
C GLU A 681 -27.83 -6.24 -6.12
N ASP A 682 -27.59 -5.12 -5.43
CA ASP A 682 -27.26 -3.81 -6.02
C ASP A 682 -25.81 -3.37 -5.72
N ILE A 683 -25.12 -2.89 -6.75
CA ILE A 683 -23.82 -2.21 -6.65
C ILE A 683 -24.10 -0.72 -6.54
N ASP A 684 -23.89 -0.13 -5.36
CA ASP A 684 -23.99 1.32 -5.22
C ASP A 684 -22.69 1.97 -5.70
N PHE A 685 -22.65 2.43 -6.95
CA PHE A 685 -21.51 3.16 -7.49
C PHE A 685 -21.28 4.49 -6.77
N ALA A 686 -22.27 5.04 -6.05
CA ALA A 686 -22.10 6.27 -5.29
C ALA A 686 -21.15 6.11 -4.10
N ASP A 687 -20.92 4.88 -3.63
CA ASP A 687 -19.92 4.58 -2.58
C ASP A 687 -18.48 4.71 -3.10
N VAL A 688 -18.26 4.73 -4.43
CA VAL A 688 -16.95 4.87 -5.03
C VAL A 688 -16.72 6.32 -5.44
N ARG A 689 -15.79 6.99 -4.76
CA ARG A 689 -15.48 8.40 -5.00
C ARG A 689 -15.24 8.68 -6.49
N GLY A 690 -15.96 9.66 -7.03
CA GLY A 690 -15.83 10.12 -8.41
C GLY A 690 -16.66 9.31 -9.42
N LEU A 691 -17.21 8.15 -9.04
CA LEU A 691 -18.11 7.40 -9.92
C LEU A 691 -19.55 7.91 -9.82
N ASP A 692 -20.16 8.09 -10.99
CA ASP A 692 -21.59 8.39 -11.14
C ASP A 692 -22.21 7.37 -12.09
N PHE A 693 -23.21 6.63 -11.60
CA PHE A 693 -24.02 5.75 -12.43
C PHE A 693 -25.42 6.32 -12.52
N SER A 694 -25.82 6.69 -13.73
CA SER A 694 -27.10 7.34 -13.96
C SER A 694 -27.82 6.78 -15.19
N ARG A 695 -29.15 6.79 -15.12
CA ARG A 695 -30.04 6.54 -16.26
C ARG A 695 -30.47 7.88 -16.82
N ILE A 696 -30.10 8.16 -18.06
CA ILE A 696 -30.26 9.47 -18.69
C ILE A 696 -31.05 9.27 -20.00
N PRO A 697 -32.23 9.90 -20.15
CA PRO A 697 -32.90 9.99 -21.45
C PRO A 697 -31.98 10.65 -22.47
N ILE A 698 -32.02 10.22 -23.73
CA ILE A 698 -31.16 10.78 -24.79
C ILE A 698 -31.25 12.32 -24.94
N ALA A 699 -32.42 12.89 -24.63
CA ALA A 699 -32.67 14.33 -24.68
C ALA A 699 -31.87 15.11 -23.61
N ASP A 700 -31.52 14.44 -22.51
CA ASP A 700 -30.86 15.03 -21.34
C ASP A 700 -29.34 14.79 -21.34
N LEU A 701 -28.83 13.95 -22.27
CA LEU A 701 -27.40 13.79 -22.47
C LEU A 701 -26.76 15.09 -22.96
N SER A 702 -25.70 15.51 -22.28
CA SER A 702 -24.86 16.64 -22.70
C SER A 702 -24.12 16.36 -24.00
N ASP A 703 -23.72 17.42 -24.70
CA ASP A 703 -22.92 17.27 -25.94
C ASP A 703 -21.55 16.61 -25.67
N GLU A 704 -20.99 16.81 -24.48
CA GLU A 704 -19.74 16.19 -24.05
C GLU A 704 -19.92 14.68 -23.81
N GLU A 705 -20.98 14.26 -23.11
CA GLU A 705 -21.30 12.84 -22.95
C GLU A 705 -21.56 12.15 -24.30
N LYS A 706 -22.31 12.79 -25.20
CA LYS A 706 -22.55 12.26 -26.56
C LYS A 706 -21.23 12.09 -27.33
N LYS A 707 -20.32 13.05 -27.20
CA LYS A 707 -19.00 13.02 -27.83
C LYS A 707 -18.14 11.89 -27.25
N ASP A 708 -18.12 11.72 -25.93
CA ASP A 708 -17.39 10.65 -25.26
C ASP A 708 -17.93 9.28 -25.66
N MET A 709 -19.25 9.07 -25.57
CA MET A 709 -19.92 7.83 -25.95
C MET A 709 -19.64 7.46 -27.42
N LEU A 710 -19.69 8.44 -28.33
CA LEU A 710 -19.35 8.23 -29.74
C LEU A 710 -17.86 7.91 -29.94
N GLY A 711 -16.97 8.58 -29.18
CA GLY A 711 -15.54 8.31 -29.19
C GLY A 711 -15.21 6.88 -28.77
N ILE A 712 -15.83 6.42 -27.67
CA ILE A 712 -15.72 5.05 -27.17
C ILE A 712 -16.24 4.05 -28.20
N SER A 713 -17.43 4.29 -28.76
CA SER A 713 -18.02 3.41 -29.78
C SER A 713 -17.11 3.31 -31.02
N LYS A 714 -16.57 4.43 -31.50
CA LYS A 714 -15.60 4.45 -32.62
C LYS A 714 -14.35 3.61 -32.32
N ALA A 715 -13.75 3.79 -31.15
CA ALA A 715 -12.58 3.04 -30.75
C ALA A 715 -12.85 1.53 -30.63
N ASN A 716 -14.07 1.16 -30.23
CA ASN A 716 -14.47 -0.25 -30.07
C ASN A 716 -14.80 -0.95 -31.39
N TRP A 717 -15.46 -0.25 -32.32
CA TRP A 717 -16.09 -0.87 -33.49
C TRP A 717 -15.36 -0.60 -34.81
N LEU A 718 -14.74 0.56 -35.02
CA LEU A 718 -14.07 0.85 -36.30
C LEU A 718 -12.95 -0.15 -36.68
N PRO A 719 -12.15 -0.71 -35.74
CA PRO A 719 -11.17 -1.74 -36.08
C PRO A 719 -11.76 -3.01 -36.72
N ARG A 720 -13.09 -3.19 -36.67
CA ARG A 720 -13.81 -4.34 -37.24
C ARG A 720 -14.27 -4.12 -38.68
N GLY A 721 -13.82 -3.06 -39.35
CA GLY A 721 -14.09 -2.83 -40.77
C GLY A 721 -15.53 -2.38 -41.06
N ALA A 722 -16.11 -2.87 -42.16
CA ALA A 722 -17.39 -2.37 -42.68
C ALA A 722 -18.57 -2.57 -41.73
N ALA A 723 -18.66 -3.74 -41.08
CA ALA A 723 -19.70 -4.03 -40.09
C ALA A 723 -19.61 -3.07 -38.90
N GLY A 724 -18.40 -2.86 -38.36
CA GLY A 724 -18.16 -1.92 -37.28
C GLY A 724 -18.49 -0.46 -37.65
N LYS A 725 -18.23 -0.07 -38.90
CA LYS A 725 -18.64 1.24 -39.41
C LYS A 725 -20.17 1.40 -39.41
N GLY A 726 -20.91 0.38 -39.84
CA GLY A 726 -22.37 0.37 -39.81
C GLY A 726 -22.92 0.58 -38.40
N VAL A 727 -22.39 -0.14 -37.42
CA VAL A 727 -22.75 0.01 -35.99
C VAL A 727 -22.49 1.44 -35.48
N VAL A 728 -21.35 2.03 -35.82
CA VAL A 728 -21.01 3.41 -35.43
C VAL A 728 -21.96 4.42 -36.09
N GLU A 729 -22.28 4.26 -37.37
CA GLU A 729 -23.19 5.16 -38.10
C GLU A 729 -24.63 5.09 -37.57
N GLU A 730 -25.11 3.89 -37.23
CA GLU A 730 -26.41 3.68 -36.58
C GLU A 730 -26.44 4.30 -35.18
N PHE A 731 -25.38 4.10 -34.39
CA PHE A 731 -25.25 4.70 -33.08
C PHE A 731 -25.19 6.24 -33.14
N GLU A 732 -24.44 6.81 -34.08
CA GLU A 732 -24.37 8.25 -34.29
C GLU A 732 -25.74 8.83 -34.70
N ARG A 733 -26.49 8.12 -35.55
CA ARG A 733 -27.87 8.49 -35.91
C ARG A 733 -28.78 8.45 -34.69
N THR A 734 -28.61 7.44 -33.84
CA THR A 734 -29.35 7.32 -32.59
C THR A 734 -29.08 8.53 -31.69
N LEU A 735 -27.82 8.87 -31.43
CA LEU A 735 -27.45 10.03 -30.60
C LEU A 735 -28.02 11.37 -31.11
N ARG A 736 -28.27 11.50 -32.42
CA ARG A 736 -28.80 12.73 -33.04
C ARG A 736 -30.32 12.81 -33.05
N SER A 737 -31.01 11.69 -33.26
CA SER A 737 -32.46 11.68 -33.57
C SER A 737 -33.28 10.60 -32.87
N GLY A 738 -32.68 9.84 -31.95
CA GLY A 738 -33.37 8.82 -31.18
C GLY A 738 -34.53 9.40 -30.38
N LYS A 739 -35.66 8.68 -30.38
CA LYS A 739 -36.82 8.97 -29.55
C LYS A 739 -37.09 7.77 -28.65
N ASP A 740 -37.54 8.02 -27.43
CA ASP A 740 -37.82 6.96 -26.44
C ASP A 740 -36.60 6.07 -26.16
N VAL A 741 -35.41 6.68 -26.20
CA VAL A 741 -34.12 6.05 -25.92
C VAL A 741 -33.62 6.52 -24.56
N GLU A 742 -33.23 5.57 -23.72
CA GLU A 742 -32.60 5.79 -22.43
C GLU A 742 -31.20 5.18 -22.43
N PHE A 743 -30.26 5.86 -21.79
CA PHE A 743 -28.91 5.34 -21.59
C PHE A 743 -28.66 5.09 -20.12
N SER A 744 -28.11 3.93 -19.78
CA SER A 744 -27.36 3.81 -18.53
C SER A 744 -25.94 4.23 -18.81
N VAL A 745 -25.40 5.17 -18.03
CA VAL A 745 -24.06 5.74 -18.20
C VAL A 745 -23.32 5.65 -16.89
N LEU A 746 -22.11 5.08 -16.92
CA LEU A 746 -21.16 5.11 -15.83
C LEU A 746 -20.08 6.14 -16.15
N LYS A 747 -19.89 7.11 -15.27
CA LYS A 747 -18.91 8.19 -15.40
C LYS A 747 -17.90 8.17 -14.27
N LYS A 748 -16.67 8.66 -14.54
CA LYS A 748 -15.67 9.01 -13.53
C LYS A 748 -15.30 10.48 -13.71
N ASP A 749 -15.49 11.27 -12.66
CA ASP A 749 -15.18 12.70 -12.66
C ASP A 749 -15.78 13.44 -13.88
N GLY A 750 -17.01 13.06 -14.24
CA GLY A 750 -17.76 13.61 -15.37
C GLY A 750 -17.49 12.94 -16.73
N LYS A 751 -16.42 12.16 -16.89
CA LYS A 751 -16.08 11.48 -18.15
C LYS A 751 -16.75 10.12 -18.26
N VAL A 752 -17.31 9.78 -19.42
CA VAL A 752 -17.98 8.48 -19.64
C VAL A 752 -16.96 7.34 -19.65
N LEU A 753 -17.16 6.33 -18.79
CA LEU A 753 -16.38 5.09 -18.75
C LEU A 753 -17.06 3.97 -19.54
N SER A 754 -18.37 3.83 -19.36
CA SER A 754 -19.16 2.79 -19.99
C SER A 754 -20.59 3.27 -20.16
N PHE A 755 -21.26 2.78 -21.19
CA PHE A 755 -22.68 3.06 -21.41
C PHE A 755 -23.37 1.89 -22.08
N THR A 756 -24.69 1.87 -21.95
CA THR A 756 -25.56 1.00 -22.73
C THR A 756 -26.91 1.66 -22.98
N ARG A 757 -27.58 1.26 -24.08
CA ARG A 757 -28.81 1.83 -24.60
C ARG A 757 -29.99 0.91 -24.30
N PHE A 758 -31.13 1.50 -23.96
CA PHE A 758 -32.42 0.84 -23.87
C PHE A 758 -33.45 1.60 -24.73
N ASP A 759 -34.02 0.91 -25.72
CA ASP A 759 -35.04 1.47 -26.60
C ASP A 759 -36.41 0.85 -26.26
N ARG A 760 -37.47 1.66 -26.28
CA ARG A 760 -38.84 1.14 -26.13
C ARG A 760 -39.30 0.47 -27.42
N ILE A 761 -39.71 -0.78 -27.34
CA ILE A 761 -40.19 -1.54 -28.49
C ILE A 761 -41.62 -1.10 -28.82
N ARG A 762 -41.91 -0.95 -30.10
CA ARG A 762 -43.25 -0.62 -30.60
C ARG A 762 -43.78 -1.79 -31.42
N ASP A 763 -45.06 -2.11 -31.21
CA ASP A 763 -45.77 -3.10 -32.03
C ASP A 763 -46.02 -2.57 -33.46
N GLU A 764 -46.59 -3.41 -34.32
CA GLU A 764 -46.92 -3.07 -35.70
C GLU A 764 -47.87 -1.86 -35.82
N SER A 765 -48.64 -1.56 -34.76
CA SER A 765 -49.53 -0.40 -34.70
C SER A 765 -48.83 0.88 -34.23
N GLY A 766 -47.52 0.79 -33.92
CA GLY A 766 -46.69 1.87 -33.42
C GLY A 766 -46.86 2.14 -31.92
N ARG A 767 -47.57 1.28 -31.17
CA ARG A 767 -47.76 1.44 -29.72
C ARG A 767 -46.60 0.81 -28.96
N ILE A 768 -46.19 1.44 -27.86
CA ILE A 768 -45.14 0.91 -27.00
C ILE A 768 -45.61 -0.38 -26.33
N VAL A 769 -44.79 -1.42 -26.41
CA VAL A 769 -44.98 -2.67 -25.68
C VAL A 769 -44.44 -2.47 -24.25
N PRO A 770 -45.30 -2.46 -23.22
CA PRO A 770 -44.94 -1.93 -21.91
C PRO A 770 -43.95 -2.79 -21.12
N ASP A 771 -43.81 -4.07 -21.44
CA ASP A 771 -43.00 -5.07 -20.75
C ASP A 771 -41.79 -5.54 -21.58
N ARG A 772 -41.51 -4.90 -22.72
CA ARG A 772 -40.38 -5.25 -23.60
C ARG A 772 -39.52 -4.03 -23.92
N LYS A 773 -38.20 -4.20 -23.85
CA LYS A 773 -37.22 -3.20 -24.26
C LYS A 773 -36.13 -3.83 -25.11
N TYR A 774 -35.60 -3.05 -26.04
CA TYR A 774 -34.40 -3.44 -26.78
C TYR A 774 -33.16 -2.93 -26.06
N TRP A 775 -32.23 -3.81 -25.73
CA TRP A 775 -30.93 -3.53 -25.14
C TRP A 775 -29.87 -3.51 -26.24
N GLY A 776 -29.07 -2.44 -26.29
CA GLY A 776 -28.07 -2.27 -27.34
C GLY A 776 -26.90 -1.37 -26.94
N SER A 777 -25.98 -1.22 -27.89
CA SER A 777 -24.85 -0.28 -27.82
C SER A 777 -24.01 -0.38 -26.53
N PHE A 778 -23.90 -1.56 -25.91
CA PHE A 778 -23.06 -1.73 -24.73
C PHE A 778 -21.58 -1.53 -25.10
N ASN A 779 -20.95 -0.56 -24.44
CA ASN A 779 -19.56 -0.22 -24.67
C ASN A 779 -18.87 0.12 -23.36
N VAL A 780 -17.60 -0.28 -23.25
CA VAL A 780 -16.66 0.16 -22.23
C VAL A 780 -15.52 0.86 -22.96
N ASP A 781 -15.06 1.99 -22.44
CA ASP A 781 -13.88 2.67 -22.96
C ASP A 781 -12.70 1.68 -22.99
N PRO A 782 -11.99 1.53 -24.14
CA PRO A 782 -10.89 0.60 -24.31
C PRO A 782 -9.86 0.58 -23.18
N GLN A 783 -9.61 1.73 -22.53
CA GLN A 783 -8.63 1.83 -21.44
C GLN A 783 -9.05 1.11 -20.15
N TYR A 784 -10.35 0.82 -19.99
CA TYR A 784 -10.93 0.13 -18.83
C TYR A 784 -11.42 -1.28 -19.18
N ARG A 785 -11.04 -1.85 -20.33
CA ARG A 785 -11.36 -3.26 -20.62
C ARG A 785 -10.61 -4.19 -19.67
N GLY A 786 -11.23 -5.32 -19.31
CA GLY A 786 -10.66 -6.30 -18.38
C GLY A 786 -10.72 -5.88 -16.90
N SER A 787 -11.30 -4.73 -16.60
CA SER A 787 -11.25 -4.13 -15.27
C SER A 787 -12.48 -4.34 -14.39
N ALA A 788 -13.34 -5.30 -14.75
CA ALA A 788 -14.67 -5.52 -14.17
C ALA A 788 -15.69 -4.38 -14.38
N VAL A 789 -15.30 -3.23 -14.96
CA VAL A 789 -16.24 -2.12 -15.28
C VAL A 789 -17.40 -2.61 -16.15
N GLY A 790 -17.11 -3.43 -17.16
CA GLY A 790 -18.14 -3.97 -18.04
C GLY A 790 -19.10 -4.91 -17.32
N GLU A 791 -18.57 -5.80 -16.49
CA GLU A 791 -19.33 -6.74 -15.68
C GLU A 791 -20.22 -6.02 -14.67
N ALA A 792 -19.70 -5.00 -13.99
CA ALA A 792 -20.45 -4.17 -13.08
C ALA A 792 -21.54 -3.36 -13.82
N MET A 793 -21.24 -2.86 -15.02
CA MET A 793 -22.22 -2.16 -15.84
C MET A 793 -23.37 -3.09 -16.26
N LEU A 794 -23.05 -4.31 -16.73
CA LEU A 794 -24.07 -5.31 -17.09
C LEU A 794 -24.94 -5.68 -15.89
N GLN A 795 -24.34 -5.85 -14.71
CA GLN A 795 -25.07 -6.14 -13.47
C GLN A 795 -26.09 -5.03 -13.15
N ASN A 796 -25.67 -3.77 -13.08
CA ASN A 796 -26.54 -2.67 -12.62
C ASN A 796 -27.49 -2.14 -13.67
N ALA A 797 -27.09 -2.20 -14.94
CA ALA A 797 -27.93 -1.72 -16.03
C ALA A 797 -28.83 -2.84 -16.54
N VAL A 798 -28.26 -3.95 -16.99
CA VAL A 798 -28.98 -4.97 -17.76
C VAL A 798 -29.73 -5.93 -16.85
N GLU A 799 -29.08 -6.50 -15.84
CA GLU A 799 -29.77 -7.47 -14.97
C GLU A 799 -30.89 -6.83 -14.17
N ARG A 800 -30.68 -5.59 -13.70
CA ARG A 800 -31.71 -4.81 -13.02
C ARG A 800 -32.87 -4.48 -13.96
N GLU A 801 -32.59 -4.06 -15.19
CA GLU A 801 -33.66 -3.80 -16.17
C GLU A 801 -34.46 -5.07 -16.51
N ALA A 802 -33.79 -6.22 -16.53
CA ALA A 802 -34.40 -7.52 -16.80
C ALA A 802 -35.32 -8.03 -15.67
N GLU A 803 -35.35 -7.38 -14.51
CA GLU A 803 -36.31 -7.72 -13.44
C GLU A 803 -37.71 -7.21 -13.79
N ASP A 804 -37.78 -6.06 -14.43
CA ASP A 804 -39.02 -5.37 -14.78
C ASP A 804 -39.45 -5.63 -16.23
N TYR A 805 -38.50 -5.90 -17.13
CA TYR A 805 -38.72 -6.02 -18.58
C TYR A 805 -38.14 -7.30 -19.18
N VAL A 806 -38.75 -7.77 -20.25
CA VAL A 806 -38.10 -8.70 -21.18
C VAL A 806 -37.17 -7.90 -22.08
N LEU A 807 -35.89 -8.27 -22.10
CA LEU A 807 -34.89 -7.55 -22.90
C LEU A 807 -34.59 -8.31 -24.19
N GLU A 808 -34.76 -7.65 -25.32
CA GLU A 808 -34.28 -8.10 -26.63
C GLU A 808 -32.95 -7.46 -26.95
N ALA A 809 -32.03 -8.20 -27.56
CA ALA A 809 -30.81 -7.64 -28.07
C ALA A 809 -30.34 -8.40 -29.30
N THR A 810 -29.34 -7.86 -29.98
CA THR A 810 -28.65 -8.59 -31.03
C THR A 810 -27.17 -8.74 -30.70
N VAL A 811 -26.59 -9.87 -31.09
CA VAL A 811 -25.16 -10.12 -30.91
C VAL A 811 -24.57 -10.86 -32.09
N SER A 812 -23.39 -10.44 -32.53
CA SER A 812 -22.67 -11.16 -33.58
C SER A 812 -22.08 -12.47 -32.99
N PRO A 813 -22.28 -13.62 -33.67
CA PRO A 813 -21.73 -14.91 -33.25
C PRO A 813 -20.21 -14.91 -33.14
N LYS A 814 -19.54 -14.05 -33.91
CA LYS A 814 -18.08 -13.93 -33.96
C LYS A 814 -17.49 -13.28 -32.70
N ILE A 815 -18.30 -12.61 -31.88
CA ILE A 815 -17.80 -11.88 -30.72
C ILE A 815 -17.88 -12.78 -29.49
N VAL A 816 -16.72 -13.06 -28.89
CA VAL A 816 -16.60 -13.91 -27.69
C VAL A 816 -17.51 -13.42 -26.55
N VAL A 817 -17.65 -12.11 -26.33
CA VAL A 817 -18.52 -11.55 -25.28
C VAL A 817 -20.00 -11.94 -25.43
N GLY A 818 -20.45 -12.30 -26.65
CA GLY A 818 -21.81 -12.79 -26.87
C GLY A 818 -22.08 -14.12 -26.15
N THR A 819 -21.03 -14.92 -25.93
CA THR A 819 -21.13 -16.11 -25.08
C THR A 819 -21.45 -15.73 -23.64
N ASP A 820 -20.82 -14.68 -23.09
CA ASP A 820 -21.08 -14.23 -21.72
C ASP A 820 -22.51 -13.73 -21.53
N TYR A 821 -23.10 -13.07 -22.55
CA TYR A 821 -24.49 -12.63 -22.47
C TYR A 821 -25.45 -13.82 -22.32
N VAL A 822 -25.28 -14.84 -23.16
CA VAL A 822 -26.14 -16.04 -23.13
C VAL A 822 -25.86 -16.87 -21.88
N GLU A 823 -24.59 -17.20 -21.64
CA GLU A 823 -24.19 -18.14 -20.60
C GLU A 823 -24.29 -17.54 -19.19
N LYS A 824 -23.72 -16.36 -18.96
CA LYS A 824 -23.60 -15.79 -17.61
C LYS A 824 -24.80 -14.92 -17.24
N ARG A 825 -25.35 -14.18 -18.21
CA ARG A 825 -26.46 -13.23 -17.96
C ARG A 825 -27.85 -13.81 -18.24
N GLY A 826 -27.89 -15.04 -18.74
CA GLY A 826 -29.14 -15.77 -18.94
C GLY A 826 -29.88 -15.40 -20.22
N PHE A 827 -29.28 -14.69 -21.17
CA PHE A 827 -29.90 -14.54 -22.49
C PHE A 827 -30.08 -15.92 -23.15
N ARG A 828 -31.00 -16.00 -24.11
CA ARG A 828 -31.22 -17.15 -25.00
C ARG A 828 -31.28 -16.68 -26.44
N ILE A 829 -30.78 -17.51 -27.36
CA ILE A 829 -30.84 -17.23 -28.79
C ILE A 829 -32.24 -17.61 -29.30
N THR A 830 -32.94 -16.65 -29.92
CA THR A 830 -34.32 -16.82 -30.39
C THR A 830 -34.49 -16.68 -31.90
N ASP A 831 -33.56 -16.02 -32.59
CA ASP A 831 -33.57 -15.95 -34.04
C ASP A 831 -32.16 -15.78 -34.63
N VAL A 832 -32.03 -15.99 -35.94
CA VAL A 832 -30.84 -15.74 -36.75
C VAL A 832 -31.17 -14.67 -37.79
N LEU A 833 -30.52 -13.52 -37.70
CA LEU A 833 -30.78 -12.35 -38.53
C LEU A 833 -29.71 -12.23 -39.63
N PRO A 834 -29.98 -12.70 -40.86
CA PRO A 834 -29.02 -12.60 -41.96
C PRO A 834 -28.87 -11.13 -42.41
N ASN A 835 -27.64 -10.72 -42.70
CA ASN A 835 -27.33 -9.37 -43.20
C ASN A 835 -27.92 -8.25 -42.30
N TYR A 836 -27.74 -8.40 -40.98
CA TYR A 836 -28.29 -7.47 -39.99
C TYR A 836 -27.85 -6.04 -40.30
N ASP A 837 -28.81 -5.12 -40.43
CA ASP A 837 -28.61 -3.72 -40.79
C ASP A 837 -27.74 -3.46 -42.04
N ASN A 838 -27.79 -4.35 -43.02
CA ASN A 838 -26.97 -4.30 -44.24
C ASN A 838 -25.45 -4.35 -43.96
N SER A 839 -25.05 -4.91 -42.81
CA SER A 839 -23.65 -5.07 -42.44
C SER A 839 -22.91 -6.13 -43.28
N GLY A 840 -23.65 -6.98 -43.99
CA GLY A 840 -23.14 -8.19 -44.63
C GLY A 840 -22.88 -9.33 -43.64
N GLU A 841 -23.17 -9.15 -42.36
CA GLU A 841 -22.96 -10.16 -41.31
C GLU A 841 -24.28 -10.67 -40.73
N THR A 842 -24.25 -11.91 -40.26
CA THR A 842 -25.38 -12.54 -39.57
C THR A 842 -25.24 -12.32 -38.07
N PHE A 843 -26.35 -11.97 -37.40
CA PHE A 843 -26.43 -11.77 -35.96
C PHE A 843 -27.41 -12.76 -35.33
N PHE A 844 -27.25 -13.03 -34.04
CA PHE A 844 -28.33 -13.62 -33.24
C PHE A 844 -29.23 -12.55 -32.70
N GLU A 845 -30.52 -12.82 -32.75
CA GLU A 845 -31.46 -12.22 -31.81
C GLU A 845 -31.39 -13.00 -30.50
N ILE A 846 -31.20 -12.28 -29.41
CA ILE A 846 -31.15 -12.84 -28.06
C ILE A 846 -32.19 -12.19 -27.16
N ILE A 847 -32.81 -12.98 -26.28
CA ILE A 847 -33.80 -12.52 -25.31
C ILE A 847 -33.36 -12.88 -23.90
N LEU A 848 -33.47 -11.94 -22.96
CA LEU A 848 -33.38 -12.19 -21.53
C LEU A 848 -34.77 -12.04 -20.91
N ASP A 849 -35.31 -13.16 -20.46
CA ASP A 849 -36.58 -13.26 -19.76
C ASP A 849 -36.35 -14.02 -18.45
N LYS A 850 -36.11 -13.29 -17.36
CA LYS A 850 -35.83 -13.90 -16.04
C LYS A 850 -36.96 -14.81 -15.56
N LYS A 851 -38.21 -14.58 -16.00
CA LYS A 851 -39.39 -15.35 -15.57
C LYS A 851 -39.47 -16.69 -16.31
N ARG A 852 -39.14 -16.72 -17.60
CA ARG A 852 -39.18 -17.93 -18.43
C ARG A 852 -37.87 -18.71 -18.46
N ASN A 853 -36.75 -18.11 -18.10
CA ASN A 853 -35.45 -18.80 -18.06
C ASN A 853 -35.42 -20.11 -17.23
N PRO A 854 -36.11 -20.20 -16.08
CA PRO A 854 -36.21 -21.47 -15.32
C PRO A 854 -36.91 -22.62 -16.06
N GLU A 855 -37.59 -22.37 -17.19
CA GLU A 855 -38.20 -23.41 -18.02
C GLU A 855 -37.15 -24.27 -18.75
N PHE A 856 -35.92 -23.78 -18.89
CA PHE A 856 -34.82 -24.49 -19.57
C PHE A 856 -33.99 -25.28 -18.55
N ALA A 857 -34.13 -26.60 -18.55
CA ALA A 857 -33.44 -27.48 -17.62
C ALA A 857 -31.92 -27.32 -17.69
N THR A 858 -31.38 -26.99 -18.87
CA THR A 858 -29.95 -26.79 -19.06
C THR A 858 -29.40 -25.53 -18.39
N LYS A 859 -30.24 -24.54 -18.03
CA LYS A 859 -29.86 -23.34 -17.28
C LYS A 859 -29.74 -23.59 -15.76
N ASP A 860 -30.21 -24.73 -15.26
CA ASP A 860 -30.04 -25.11 -13.85
C ASP A 860 -28.55 -25.28 -13.52
N ALA A 861 -28.13 -24.81 -12.34
CA ALA A 861 -26.73 -24.91 -11.88
C ALA A 861 -26.22 -26.37 -11.81
N ALA A 862 -27.11 -27.36 -11.72
CA ALA A 862 -26.78 -28.78 -11.78
C ALA A 862 -26.35 -29.26 -13.19
N PHE A 863 -26.53 -28.45 -14.23
CA PHE A 863 -25.97 -28.68 -15.55
C PHE A 863 -24.66 -27.89 -15.69
N SER A 864 -23.53 -28.46 -15.25
CA SER A 864 -22.23 -27.84 -15.47
C SER A 864 -21.81 -27.87 -16.95
N GLN A 865 -20.87 -27.00 -17.34
CA GLN A 865 -20.28 -27.02 -18.69
C GLN A 865 -19.63 -28.38 -19.00
N ASP A 866 -18.93 -28.98 -18.04
CA ASP A 866 -18.34 -30.33 -18.19
C ASP A 866 -19.37 -31.40 -18.51
N ARG A 867 -20.57 -31.30 -17.91
CA ARG A 867 -21.67 -32.20 -18.22
C ARG A 867 -22.17 -32.01 -19.65
N ILE A 868 -22.28 -30.77 -20.13
CA ILE A 868 -22.67 -30.47 -21.51
C ILE A 868 -21.62 -30.98 -22.50
N ILE A 869 -20.34 -30.76 -22.22
CA ILE A 869 -19.22 -31.27 -23.02
C ILE A 869 -19.25 -32.80 -23.07
N SER A 870 -19.46 -33.45 -21.92
CA SER A 870 -19.58 -34.92 -21.85
C SER A 870 -20.81 -35.44 -22.60
N MET A 871 -21.93 -34.72 -22.55
CA MET A 871 -23.12 -35.02 -23.35
C MET A 871 -22.80 -34.94 -24.84
N TYR A 872 -22.16 -33.86 -25.31
CA TYR A 872 -21.73 -33.71 -26.70
C TYR A 872 -20.89 -34.92 -27.17
N GLU A 873 -19.82 -35.22 -26.44
CA GLU A 873 -18.88 -36.29 -26.79
C GLU A 873 -19.53 -37.68 -26.83
N SER A 874 -20.46 -37.97 -25.92
CA SER A 874 -21.07 -39.30 -25.81
C SER A 874 -22.34 -39.50 -26.66
N LEU A 875 -23.13 -38.43 -26.85
CA LEU A 875 -24.49 -38.54 -27.41
C LEU A 875 -24.66 -37.84 -28.75
N TYR A 876 -23.86 -36.82 -29.08
CA TYR A 876 -24.09 -35.95 -30.24
C TYR A 876 -22.96 -36.00 -31.27
N LYS A 877 -21.72 -36.25 -30.84
CA LYS A 877 -20.55 -36.27 -31.73
C LYS A 877 -20.70 -37.29 -32.87
N GLY A 878 -20.56 -36.80 -34.09
CA GLY A 878 -20.68 -37.61 -35.31
C GLY A 878 -22.11 -37.93 -35.76
N ARG A 879 -23.14 -37.42 -35.06
CA ARG A 879 -24.54 -37.56 -35.47
C ARG A 879 -24.99 -36.40 -36.34
N SER A 880 -25.92 -36.66 -37.26
CA SER A 880 -26.53 -35.60 -38.06
C SER A 880 -27.60 -34.85 -37.27
N LEU A 881 -27.91 -33.62 -37.68
CA LEU A 881 -28.97 -32.83 -37.03
C LEU A 881 -30.33 -33.54 -37.09
N ASP A 882 -30.62 -34.26 -38.17
CA ASP A 882 -31.87 -35.01 -38.36
C ASP A 882 -32.05 -36.11 -37.29
N GLU A 883 -30.96 -36.77 -36.90
CA GLU A 883 -30.97 -37.80 -35.86
C GLU A 883 -31.20 -37.24 -34.45
N LEU A 884 -31.11 -35.92 -34.30
CA LEU A 884 -31.15 -35.23 -33.01
C LEU A 884 -32.46 -34.50 -32.75
N LEU A 885 -33.27 -34.20 -33.80
CA LEU A 885 -34.51 -33.41 -33.72
C LEU A 885 -35.63 -34.00 -32.83
N GLU A 886 -35.50 -35.26 -32.40
CA GLU A 886 -36.42 -35.90 -31.47
C GLU A 886 -36.03 -35.71 -29.98
N ARG A 887 -34.89 -35.07 -29.69
CA ARG A 887 -34.39 -34.90 -28.32
C ARG A 887 -34.79 -33.57 -27.74
N ASP A 888 -35.15 -33.54 -26.45
CA ASP A 888 -35.49 -32.30 -25.76
C ASP A 888 -34.31 -31.32 -25.67
N VAL A 889 -33.09 -31.85 -25.62
CA VAL A 889 -31.83 -31.09 -25.59
C VAL A 889 -30.93 -31.55 -26.74
N ILE A 890 -30.36 -30.59 -27.46
CA ILE A 890 -29.39 -30.81 -28.53
C ILE A 890 -28.14 -30.00 -28.22
N VAL A 891 -26.99 -30.66 -28.19
CA VAL A 891 -25.69 -30.00 -28.00
C VAL A 891 -24.91 -30.11 -29.30
N ALA A 892 -24.51 -28.96 -29.84
CA ALA A 892 -23.64 -28.88 -31.00
C ALA A 892 -22.34 -28.14 -30.63
N ARG A 893 -21.26 -28.46 -31.35
CA ARG A 893 -19.97 -27.82 -31.22
C ARG A 893 -19.50 -27.43 -32.61
N PHE A 894 -19.16 -26.16 -32.78
CA PHE A 894 -18.69 -25.60 -34.05
C PHE A 894 -17.45 -24.76 -33.84
N ASP A 895 -16.53 -24.80 -34.79
CA ASP A 895 -15.44 -23.85 -34.89
C ASP A 895 -15.95 -22.55 -35.56
N VAL A 896 -15.90 -21.41 -34.88
CA VAL A 896 -16.48 -20.15 -35.39
C VAL A 896 -15.68 -19.54 -36.55
N ASP A 897 -14.45 -19.97 -36.78
CA ASP A 897 -13.65 -19.42 -37.87
C ASP A 897 -13.83 -20.24 -39.15
N THR A 898 -14.09 -21.54 -39.02
CA THR A 898 -14.19 -22.46 -40.17
C THR A 898 -15.59 -23.02 -40.43
N GLU A 899 -16.48 -23.03 -39.43
CA GLU A 899 -17.79 -23.68 -39.49
C GLU A 899 -18.96 -22.73 -39.14
N LEU A 900 -18.75 -21.41 -39.19
CA LEU A 900 -19.78 -20.44 -38.82
C LEU A 900 -21.05 -20.55 -39.69
N ASP A 901 -20.93 -20.63 -41.01
CA ASP A 901 -22.09 -20.72 -41.90
C ASP A 901 -22.92 -22.00 -41.65
N PRO A 902 -22.32 -23.21 -41.56
CA PRO A 902 -23.03 -24.40 -41.10
C PRO A 902 -23.68 -24.25 -39.71
N ALA A 903 -23.01 -23.61 -38.76
CA ALA A 903 -23.53 -23.40 -37.41
C ALA A 903 -24.78 -22.50 -37.44
N LEU A 904 -24.74 -21.41 -38.22
CA LEU A 904 -25.86 -20.49 -38.42
C LEU A 904 -27.05 -21.19 -39.08
N ALA A 905 -26.82 -21.99 -40.13
CA ALA A 905 -27.88 -22.75 -40.80
C ALA A 905 -28.51 -23.80 -39.87
N ALA A 906 -27.71 -24.49 -39.05
CA ALA A 906 -28.20 -25.43 -38.06
C ALA A 906 -29.05 -24.73 -36.98
N THR A 907 -28.61 -23.56 -36.54
CA THR A 907 -29.29 -22.73 -35.54
C THR A 907 -30.64 -22.24 -36.05
N GLU A 908 -30.67 -21.66 -37.25
CA GLU A 908 -31.91 -21.20 -37.90
C GLU A 908 -32.90 -22.36 -38.06
N ARG A 909 -32.42 -23.53 -38.45
CA ARG A 909 -33.26 -24.73 -38.56
C ARG A 909 -33.82 -25.17 -37.21
N LEU A 910 -32.99 -25.24 -36.17
CA LEU A 910 -33.43 -25.64 -34.84
C LEU A 910 -34.48 -24.67 -34.26
N ILE A 911 -34.29 -23.38 -34.47
CA ILE A 911 -35.25 -22.35 -34.06
C ILE A 911 -36.60 -22.55 -34.76
N LYS A 912 -36.61 -22.81 -36.08
CA LYS A 912 -37.83 -23.14 -36.84
C LYS A 912 -38.54 -24.40 -36.34
N GLU A 913 -37.81 -25.34 -35.75
CA GLU A 913 -38.32 -26.59 -35.18
C GLU A 913 -38.73 -26.46 -33.69
N GLY A 914 -38.80 -25.22 -33.17
CA GLY A 914 -39.29 -24.92 -31.82
C GLY A 914 -38.24 -24.99 -30.71
N TYR A 915 -36.95 -25.01 -31.05
CA TYR A 915 -35.87 -24.94 -30.07
C TYR A 915 -35.45 -23.49 -29.80
N ALA A 916 -34.95 -23.22 -28.60
CA ALA A 916 -34.21 -21.99 -28.30
C ALA A 916 -32.76 -22.33 -27.98
N GLY A 917 -31.81 -21.47 -28.38
CA GLY A 917 -30.42 -21.60 -27.97
C GLY A 917 -30.28 -21.20 -26.50
N ALA A 918 -30.51 -22.17 -25.61
CA ALA A 918 -30.52 -21.99 -24.16
C ALA A 918 -29.12 -21.70 -23.61
N ARG A 919 -28.04 -22.24 -24.19
CA ARG A 919 -26.67 -21.93 -23.76
C ARG A 919 -25.72 -21.76 -24.93
N TYR A 920 -24.72 -20.92 -24.73
CA TYR A 920 -23.71 -20.60 -25.74
C TYR A 920 -22.40 -20.22 -25.05
N PHE A 921 -21.38 -21.08 -25.09
CA PHE A 921 -20.11 -20.84 -24.40
C PHE A 921 -18.88 -21.31 -25.18
N THR A 922 -17.73 -20.69 -24.91
CA THR A 922 -16.42 -21.05 -25.48
C THR A 922 -15.96 -22.40 -24.98
N ASP A 923 -15.46 -23.24 -25.89
CA ASP A 923 -14.81 -24.49 -25.52
C ASP A 923 -13.54 -24.18 -24.71
N PRO A 924 -13.43 -24.66 -23.45
CA PRO A 924 -12.27 -24.38 -22.60
C PRO A 924 -10.95 -24.91 -23.19
N LYS A 925 -11.01 -25.82 -24.18
CA LYS A 925 -9.83 -26.40 -24.84
C LYS A 925 -9.54 -25.80 -26.21
N ASN A 926 -10.43 -24.98 -26.76
CA ASN A 926 -10.25 -24.37 -28.07
C ASN A 926 -11.01 -23.04 -28.14
N GLU A 927 -10.28 -21.93 -28.11
CA GLU A 927 -10.85 -20.58 -28.13
C GLU A 927 -11.59 -20.21 -29.42
N HIS A 928 -11.46 -21.00 -30.49
CA HIS A 928 -12.21 -20.87 -31.73
C HIS A 928 -13.45 -21.76 -31.77
N ALA A 929 -13.58 -22.72 -30.85
CA ALA A 929 -14.76 -23.58 -30.80
C ALA A 929 -15.79 -23.09 -29.78
N ARG A 930 -17.06 -23.28 -30.10
CA ARG A 930 -18.19 -22.89 -29.26
C ARG A 930 -19.15 -24.06 -29.10
N TYR A 931 -19.69 -24.23 -27.90
CA TYR A 931 -20.82 -25.12 -27.62
C TYR A 931 -22.12 -24.34 -27.69
N TRP A 932 -23.09 -24.93 -28.39
CA TRP A 932 -24.42 -24.37 -28.61
C TRP A 932 -25.42 -25.40 -28.11
N VAL A 933 -26.17 -25.03 -27.07
CA VAL A 933 -27.15 -25.92 -26.45
C VAL A 933 -28.52 -25.40 -26.79
N PHE A 934 -29.28 -26.25 -27.48
CA PHE A 934 -30.64 -25.99 -27.89
C PHE A 934 -31.58 -26.84 -27.06
N GLU A 935 -32.66 -26.24 -26.60
CA GLU A 935 -33.66 -26.92 -25.78
C GLU A 935 -35.07 -26.59 -26.31
N ARG A 936 -35.90 -27.62 -26.46
CA ARG A 936 -37.25 -27.48 -27.01
C ARG A 936 -38.16 -26.77 -26.01
N ARG A 937 -38.94 -25.78 -26.46
CA ARG A 937 -39.88 -25.06 -25.59
C ARG A 937 -41.00 -25.99 -25.12
N MET A 938 -41.04 -26.30 -23.82
CA MET A 938 -42.02 -27.23 -23.24
C MET A 938 -43.45 -26.64 -23.13
N ALA A 939 -43.62 -25.30 -23.21
CA ALA A 939 -44.85 -24.62 -22.78
C ALA A 939 -45.72 -23.96 -23.87
N GLU A 940 -45.19 -23.62 -25.04
CA GLU A 940 -45.96 -22.86 -26.05
C GLU A 940 -47.03 -23.70 -26.78
N GLU A 941 -46.84 -25.02 -26.88
CA GLU A 941 -47.90 -25.90 -27.41
C GLU A 941 -49.14 -26.01 -26.50
N ALA A 942 -49.04 -25.63 -25.22
CA ALA A 942 -50.17 -25.67 -24.30
C ALA A 942 -50.99 -24.37 -24.36
N GLU A 943 -50.35 -23.21 -24.39
CA GLU A 943 -51.05 -21.91 -24.47
C GLU A 943 -51.63 -21.62 -25.86
N GLU A 944 -50.96 -21.99 -26.97
CA GLU A 944 -51.58 -21.86 -28.30
C GLU A 944 -52.72 -22.85 -28.53
N LYS A 945 -52.72 -24.03 -27.89
CA LYS A 945 -53.87 -24.97 -27.89
C LYS A 945 -55.00 -24.55 -26.94
N GLU A 946 -54.74 -23.66 -26.00
CA GLU A 946 -55.74 -23.12 -25.07
C GLU A 946 -56.29 -21.77 -25.56
N ALA A 947 -55.53 -21.03 -26.37
CA ALA A 947 -55.94 -19.78 -27.03
C ALA A 947 -56.58 -19.97 -28.42
N ALA A 948 -56.30 -21.08 -29.13
CA ALA A 948 -56.96 -21.50 -30.38
C ALA A 948 -58.14 -22.43 -30.12
#